data_AF-A0AAV6QCE8-F1
#
_entry.id   AF-A0AAV6QCE8-F1
#
_cell.length_a   1.000
_cell.length_b   1.000
_cell.length_c   1.000
_cell.angle_alpha   90.00
_cell.angle_beta   90.00
_cell.angle_gamma   90.00
#
_symmetry.space_group_name_H-M   'P 1'
#
loop_
_entity.id
_entity.type
_entity.pdbx_description
1 polymer ?
#
loop_
_entity_poly.entity_id
_entity_poly.type
_entity_poly.pdbx_seq_one_letter_code
_entity_poly.pdbx_strand_id
1 'polypeptide(L)'
;MGYYIDGRVAGSKEWFACNHKPFKHTRFVVHGLVQGETYVFRVQAVNVFGLSEESQDSSPIAVEPALATPSSPYGIALLSCDGSSMTIAWKSPKRCGGSKVNAYYVDKRNADTLLWKEVNLAPITERVYTVDNVTEGTFYEFKVQAANMAGVGVPSAPSVPMKCEAWTMDEPGPAYDLSFSEVRAHSLVIVWKAPVYIGASAVTGYFVDKAKKGSTEFVTLNQEAVSHRYLQVTGLEEGETYVFRVRAVNANGVGKASQLSEPVCARALPGTTEIVAGVDEETGDIFLSLEACEISEMSTFVWSKNYKAIGDCPRVQVTSKGRTSRLIFTNPDKDDLGRYSVMVTDTDGVSSSHTLTEDALNTMLELSHAIRHPVVPLKHGLNYEVLEKGHVRFWLQAVKLSSSVSYRFIVNDKEVTSGEGHKISHDVATGIIQMTVDHFTRANEGTYTVQINDGKAKTQSSLVLVGEVFKVALREAEFQRKEHIRKQGPHFSEYLYYTVTEDCTVLLACKVANVKKETTFHWYKEEDEIVPETPTNVMSGACALPIPLFSRKDQGVYKAVLGDDRGKDMSTFDISGQVFDDIINSLAHIAGASASDLVLQCTPEGIRLQCYMSYYTEEMKTVWKHKETKIASSEKMRIGGTAEMAWMQICDPSDKEKGHYTIEISDGVKTHTRTFDLSGQAYTDAYEEYLRLKAAAFAEKNRGRVIGGLPDVVTIMEHKSLSLTCTVWGEPTPEVTWFKNEQEVASNEHTRVTFDGGKFSSLVINKVTPEDSGKYSINVRNKYGGEFVEITVSVYKHGEQIPEPKLGQPKMATPTVTSTAATPVPPKSPAPPSKTPTPVPSKPQTPAPSVKSPTPASSAAATPVPKSPTPTRKSPTPTQPRSVKSPTPPRFMKSPTPPRK
;
A
#
# COMPACT_ATOMS: atom_id res chain seq x y z
N MET A 1 -59.20 -26.09 13.16
CA MET A 1 -58.61 -25.57 11.92
C MET A 1 -57.16 -25.17 12.19
N GLY A 2 -56.26 -25.33 11.23
CA GLY A 2 -54.82 -25.06 11.33
C GLY A 2 -54.08 -25.66 10.15
N TYR A 3 -52.76 -25.85 10.29
CA TYR A 3 -51.87 -26.35 9.23
C TYR A 3 -50.97 -27.49 9.71
N TYR A 4 -50.67 -28.42 8.81
CA TYR A 4 -49.58 -29.38 8.91
C TYR A 4 -48.50 -29.00 7.89
N ILE A 5 -47.24 -29.17 8.27
CA ILE A 5 -46.06 -28.83 7.48
C ILE A 5 -45.21 -30.08 7.37
N ASP A 6 -44.90 -30.51 6.15
CA ASP A 6 -43.92 -31.55 5.86
C ASP A 6 -42.63 -30.91 5.32
N GLY A 7 -41.49 -31.53 5.58
CA GLY A 7 -40.19 -31.22 4.99
C GLY A 7 -39.56 -32.43 4.32
N ARG A 8 -38.66 -32.22 3.36
CA ARG A 8 -37.78 -33.25 2.78
C ARG A 8 -36.43 -32.65 2.41
N VAL A 9 -35.38 -33.46 2.33
CA VAL A 9 -34.11 -33.03 1.71
C VAL A 9 -34.33 -32.86 0.20
N ALA A 10 -33.79 -31.80 -0.39
CA ALA A 10 -33.92 -31.49 -1.80
C ALA A 10 -33.29 -32.60 -2.65
N GLY A 11 -34.07 -33.16 -3.58
CA GLY A 11 -33.69 -34.34 -4.36
C GLY A 11 -34.07 -35.69 -3.75
N SER A 12 -34.33 -35.75 -2.43
CA SER A 12 -34.97 -36.93 -1.82
C SER A 12 -36.45 -37.02 -2.21
N LYS A 13 -37.00 -38.24 -2.13
CA LYS A 13 -38.43 -38.54 -2.33
C LYS A 13 -39.20 -38.73 -1.02
N GLU A 14 -38.51 -38.84 0.11
CA GLU A 14 -39.13 -39.08 1.42
C GLU A 14 -39.40 -37.78 2.16
N TRP A 15 -40.60 -37.66 2.73
CA TRP A 15 -41.05 -36.51 3.53
C TRP A 15 -41.12 -36.87 5.02
N PHE A 16 -40.81 -35.92 5.89
CA PHE A 16 -40.97 -35.99 7.33
C PHE A 16 -41.88 -34.86 7.84
N ALA A 17 -42.77 -35.17 8.79
CA ALA A 17 -43.68 -34.18 9.36
C ALA A 17 -42.94 -33.24 10.33
N CYS A 18 -42.99 -31.94 10.09
CA CYS A 18 -42.40 -30.90 10.94
C CYS A 18 -43.27 -30.57 12.17
N ASN A 19 -44.56 -30.94 12.17
CA ASN A 19 -45.46 -30.84 13.33
C ASN A 19 -46.50 -31.97 13.38
N HIS A 20 -46.73 -32.53 14.56
CA HIS A 20 -47.69 -33.63 14.76
C HIS A 20 -49.09 -33.19 15.25
N LYS A 21 -49.34 -31.88 15.37
CA LYS A 21 -50.65 -31.29 15.72
C LYS A 21 -50.91 -30.01 14.90
N PRO A 22 -52.16 -29.68 14.54
CA PRO A 22 -52.45 -28.56 13.65
C PRO A 22 -51.97 -27.22 14.21
N PHE A 23 -51.05 -26.57 13.51
CA PHE A 23 -50.52 -25.28 13.92
C PHE A 23 -51.44 -24.14 13.45
N LYS A 24 -51.76 -23.17 14.32
CA LYS A 24 -52.83 -22.19 14.06
C LYS A 24 -52.40 -20.89 13.39
N HIS A 25 -51.09 -20.63 13.27
CA HIS A 25 -50.56 -19.39 12.69
C HIS A 25 -49.86 -19.67 11.36
N THR A 26 -49.75 -18.66 10.50
CA THR A 26 -49.17 -18.75 9.14
C THR A 26 -47.64 -18.65 9.10
N ARG A 27 -46.96 -18.68 10.26
CA ARG A 27 -45.49 -18.72 10.37
C ARG A 27 -45.08 -19.73 11.43
N PHE A 28 -44.42 -20.81 11.00
CA PHE A 28 -43.91 -21.89 11.85
C PHE A 28 -42.37 -21.89 11.81
N VAL A 29 -41.73 -22.47 12.84
CA VAL A 29 -40.28 -22.63 12.91
C VAL A 29 -39.98 -24.13 13.00
N VAL A 30 -39.20 -24.64 12.04
CA VAL A 30 -38.77 -26.04 12.01
C VAL A 30 -37.43 -26.15 12.76
N HIS A 31 -37.30 -27.19 13.59
CA HIS A 31 -36.12 -27.43 14.42
C HIS A 31 -35.51 -28.80 14.09
N GLY A 32 -34.22 -29.00 14.42
CA GLY A 32 -33.53 -30.28 14.24
C GLY A 32 -33.11 -30.61 12.81
N LEU A 33 -33.18 -29.64 11.89
CA LEU A 33 -32.67 -29.78 10.53
C LEU A 33 -31.13 -29.83 10.53
N VAL A 34 -30.54 -30.55 9.57
CA VAL A 34 -29.08 -30.72 9.47
C VAL A 34 -28.45 -29.51 8.78
N GLN A 35 -27.39 -28.94 9.36
CA GLN A 35 -26.67 -27.81 8.79
C GLN A 35 -26.04 -28.18 7.44
N GLY A 36 -26.15 -27.29 6.45
CA GLY A 36 -25.63 -27.49 5.10
C GLY A 36 -26.51 -28.36 4.18
N GLU A 37 -27.45 -29.13 4.74
CA GLU A 37 -28.49 -29.78 3.94
C GLU A 37 -29.53 -28.76 3.47
N THR A 38 -30.05 -28.99 2.25
CA THR A 38 -31.10 -28.15 1.66
C THR A 38 -32.43 -28.86 1.76
N TYR A 39 -33.46 -28.18 2.27
CA TYR A 39 -34.79 -28.73 2.48
C TYR A 39 -35.86 -28.07 1.61
N VAL A 40 -36.88 -28.84 1.24
CA VAL A 40 -38.10 -28.37 0.59
C VAL A 40 -39.26 -28.63 1.54
N PHE A 41 -40.19 -27.68 1.65
CA PHE A 41 -41.34 -27.77 2.56
C PHE A 41 -42.66 -27.64 1.80
N ARG A 42 -43.70 -28.29 2.32
CA ARG A 42 -45.08 -28.17 1.81
C ARG A 42 -46.07 -28.13 2.98
N VAL A 43 -47.27 -27.59 2.73
CA VAL A 43 -48.25 -27.32 3.78
C VAL A 43 -49.63 -27.86 3.38
N GLN A 44 -50.30 -28.54 4.31
CA GLN A 44 -51.73 -28.86 4.21
C GLN A 44 -52.53 -28.03 5.21
N ALA A 45 -53.65 -27.45 4.77
CA ALA A 45 -54.64 -26.89 5.67
C ALA A 45 -55.53 -28.01 6.22
N VAL A 46 -55.91 -27.94 7.49
CA VAL A 46 -56.88 -28.87 8.10
C VAL A 46 -58.04 -28.09 8.70
N ASN A 47 -59.27 -28.50 8.40
CA ASN A 47 -60.49 -27.93 9.00
C ASN A 47 -61.22 -28.98 9.87
N VAL A 48 -62.55 -28.92 10.01
CA VAL A 48 -63.33 -29.91 10.78
C VAL A 48 -63.78 -31.13 9.96
N PHE A 49 -63.62 -31.07 8.63
CA PHE A 49 -64.01 -32.14 7.68
C PHE A 49 -62.81 -32.94 7.16
N GLY A 50 -61.59 -32.37 7.17
CA GLY A 50 -60.38 -33.08 6.74
C GLY A 50 -59.20 -32.17 6.45
N LEU A 51 -58.19 -32.75 5.80
CA LEU A 51 -57.04 -32.09 5.19
C LEU A 51 -57.39 -31.56 3.79
N SER A 52 -56.69 -30.53 3.33
CA SER A 52 -56.61 -30.14 1.92
C SER A 52 -55.64 -31.04 1.14
N GLU A 53 -55.65 -30.92 -0.18
CA GLU A 53 -54.47 -31.24 -1.00
C GLU A 53 -53.25 -30.44 -0.49
N GLU A 54 -52.05 -30.97 -0.73
CA GLU A 54 -50.81 -30.29 -0.39
C GLU A 54 -50.62 -28.99 -1.20
N SER A 55 -50.00 -27.99 -0.57
CA SER A 55 -49.46 -26.85 -1.31
C SER A 55 -48.45 -27.31 -2.35
N GLN A 56 -48.17 -26.45 -3.33
CA GLN A 56 -46.93 -26.56 -4.09
C GLN A 56 -45.73 -26.58 -3.12
N ASP A 57 -44.73 -27.38 -3.48
CA ASP A 57 -43.43 -27.42 -2.81
C ASP A 57 -42.82 -26.01 -2.76
N SER A 58 -42.19 -25.65 -1.63
CA SER A 58 -41.41 -24.42 -1.51
C SER A 58 -40.21 -24.42 -2.45
N SER A 59 -39.65 -23.23 -2.69
CA SER A 59 -38.24 -23.16 -3.08
C SER A 59 -37.37 -23.95 -2.07
N PRO A 60 -36.35 -24.70 -2.51
CA PRO A 60 -35.39 -25.31 -1.60
C PRO A 60 -34.69 -24.23 -0.74
N ILE A 61 -34.42 -24.55 0.53
CA ILE A 61 -33.81 -23.64 1.51
C ILE A 61 -32.75 -24.37 2.34
N ALA A 62 -31.55 -23.80 2.46
CA ALA A 62 -30.45 -24.34 3.24
C ALA A 62 -30.55 -23.95 4.73
N VAL A 63 -29.78 -24.64 5.59
CA VAL A 63 -29.89 -24.55 7.06
C VAL A 63 -28.62 -23.99 7.69
N GLU A 64 -28.80 -22.95 8.51
CA GLU A 64 -27.74 -22.13 9.14
C GLU A 64 -27.69 -22.24 10.68
N PRO A 65 -26.61 -21.80 11.35
CA PRO A 65 -26.38 -22.04 12.79
C PRO A 65 -27.21 -21.19 13.78
N ALA A 66 -27.27 -21.63 15.04
CA ALA A 66 -28.00 -20.98 16.13
C ALA A 66 -27.17 -19.97 16.95
N LEU A 67 -27.86 -19.10 17.70
CA LEU A 67 -27.31 -17.93 18.40
C LEU A 67 -27.19 -18.11 19.93
N ALA A 68 -26.27 -17.39 20.56
CA ALA A 68 -26.01 -17.35 22.01
C ALA A 68 -25.71 -15.92 22.49
N THR A 69 -25.73 -15.66 23.81
CA THR A 69 -25.42 -14.33 24.38
C THR A 69 -23.94 -13.94 24.26
N PRO A 70 -23.58 -12.65 24.29
CA PRO A 70 -22.18 -12.21 24.21
C PRO A 70 -21.34 -12.59 25.45
N SER A 71 -20.02 -12.66 25.27
CA SER A 71 -19.07 -12.65 26.39
C SER A 71 -19.01 -11.26 27.06
N SER A 72 -18.28 -11.13 28.15
CA SER A 72 -18.05 -9.83 28.79
C SER A 72 -17.28 -8.86 27.90
N PRO A 73 -17.62 -7.55 27.92
CA PRO A 73 -16.70 -6.46 27.61
C PRO A 73 -15.45 -6.46 28.50
N TYR A 74 -14.42 -5.72 28.10
CA TYR A 74 -13.17 -5.59 28.84
C TYR A 74 -12.44 -4.29 28.46
N GLY A 75 -11.35 -3.97 29.14
CA GLY A 75 -10.53 -2.80 28.82
C GLY A 75 -11.28 -1.47 29.04
N ILE A 76 -11.82 -1.24 30.23
CA ILE A 76 -12.45 0.05 30.57
C ILE A 76 -11.35 1.12 30.73
N ALA A 77 -11.47 2.23 30.01
CA ALA A 77 -10.57 3.39 30.00
C ALA A 77 -11.31 4.66 30.44
N LEU A 78 -10.60 5.61 31.05
CA LEU A 78 -11.07 6.98 31.27
C LEU A 78 -10.58 7.87 30.11
N LEU A 79 -11.48 8.61 29.47
CA LEU A 79 -11.22 9.47 28.31
C LEU A 79 -11.33 10.97 28.61
N SER A 80 -12.09 11.34 29.65
CA SER A 80 -12.14 12.69 30.21
C SER A 80 -12.71 12.66 31.63
N CYS A 81 -12.38 13.66 32.44
CA CYS A 81 -13.05 13.95 33.70
C CYS A 81 -13.06 15.47 33.93
N ASP A 82 -14.19 16.02 34.39
CA ASP A 82 -14.37 17.45 34.69
C ASP A 82 -14.62 17.74 36.18
N GLY A 83 -14.53 16.73 37.04
CA GLY A 83 -14.85 16.80 38.48
C GLY A 83 -16.31 16.48 38.82
N SER A 84 -17.23 16.54 37.84
CA SER A 84 -18.67 16.25 37.98
C SER A 84 -19.19 15.14 37.05
N SER A 85 -18.50 14.90 35.93
CA SER A 85 -18.68 13.79 34.99
C SER A 85 -17.35 13.05 34.73
N MET A 86 -17.46 11.79 34.31
CA MET A 86 -16.35 10.96 33.85
C MET A 86 -16.74 10.23 32.56
N THR A 87 -16.03 10.47 31.45
CA THR A 87 -16.29 9.74 30.20
C THR A 87 -15.41 8.51 30.10
N ILE A 88 -16.01 7.33 29.97
CA ILE A 88 -15.32 6.05 29.85
C ILE A 88 -15.58 5.39 28.50
N ALA A 89 -14.66 4.51 28.07
CA ALA A 89 -14.84 3.63 26.92
C ALA A 89 -14.33 2.23 27.19
N TRP A 90 -14.75 1.26 26.37
CA TRP A 90 -14.44 -0.16 26.55
C TRP A 90 -14.29 -0.90 25.22
N LYS A 91 -13.72 -2.11 25.27
CA LYS A 91 -13.65 -3.02 24.12
C LYS A 91 -14.90 -3.91 24.04
N SER A 92 -15.30 -4.22 22.81
CA SER A 92 -16.39 -5.17 22.52
C SER A 92 -16.05 -6.59 22.97
N PRO A 93 -17.05 -7.41 23.33
CA PRO A 93 -16.90 -8.84 23.64
C PRO A 93 -16.01 -9.61 22.66
N LYS A 94 -15.18 -10.53 23.16
CA LYS A 94 -14.35 -11.43 22.33
C LYS A 94 -15.17 -12.53 21.63
N ARG A 95 -16.39 -12.81 22.11
CA ARG A 95 -17.36 -13.65 21.42
C ARG A 95 -18.71 -12.96 21.42
N CYS A 96 -19.23 -12.67 20.23
CA CYS A 96 -20.56 -12.09 20.05
C CYS A 96 -21.70 -13.12 20.10
N GLY A 97 -21.40 -14.43 20.17
CA GLY A 97 -22.43 -15.48 20.24
C GLY A 97 -23.25 -15.65 18.95
N GLY A 98 -22.63 -15.49 17.78
CA GLY A 98 -23.28 -15.66 16.47
C GLY A 98 -24.14 -14.47 16.00
N SER A 99 -24.64 -13.63 16.91
CA SER A 99 -25.34 -12.38 16.57
C SER A 99 -24.50 -11.17 16.93
N LYS A 100 -24.49 -10.15 16.07
CA LYS A 100 -23.83 -8.87 16.38
C LYS A 100 -24.35 -8.28 17.70
N VAL A 101 -23.42 -7.74 18.50
CA VAL A 101 -23.75 -6.96 19.70
C VAL A 101 -24.47 -5.68 19.27
N ASN A 102 -25.58 -5.36 19.92
CA ASN A 102 -26.46 -4.24 19.57
C ASN A 102 -26.76 -3.29 20.74
N ALA A 103 -26.32 -3.63 21.96
CA ALA A 103 -26.52 -2.81 23.15
C ALA A 103 -25.43 -3.05 24.21
N TYR A 104 -25.19 -2.04 25.04
CA TYR A 104 -24.32 -2.05 26.22
C TYR A 104 -25.03 -1.40 27.42
N TYR A 105 -24.63 -1.84 28.61
CA TYR A 105 -25.11 -1.35 29.91
C TYR A 105 -23.91 -1.11 30.83
N VAL A 106 -23.96 -0.08 31.67
CA VAL A 106 -22.84 0.44 32.45
C VAL A 106 -23.26 0.62 33.92
N ASP A 107 -22.50 0.03 34.84
CA ASP A 107 -22.62 0.28 36.28
C ASP A 107 -21.48 1.16 36.79
N LYS A 108 -21.74 1.95 37.84
CA LYS A 108 -20.72 2.63 38.66
C LYS A 108 -20.85 2.29 40.15
N ARG A 109 -19.74 2.35 40.88
CA ARG A 109 -19.72 2.46 42.36
C ARG A 109 -18.64 3.42 42.82
N ASN A 110 -18.84 4.05 43.98
CA ASN A 110 -17.73 4.65 44.74
C ASN A 110 -16.88 3.49 45.30
N ALA A 111 -15.57 3.53 45.12
CA ALA A 111 -14.63 2.50 45.57
C ALA A 111 -14.64 2.27 47.10
N ASP A 112 -14.98 3.28 47.89
CA ASP A 112 -15.17 3.18 49.35
C ASP A 112 -16.47 2.43 49.74
N THR A 113 -17.25 1.99 48.76
CA THR A 113 -18.55 1.34 48.93
C THR A 113 -18.68 0.08 48.08
N LEU A 114 -19.48 -0.90 48.52
CA LEU A 114 -19.69 -2.14 47.75
C LEU A 114 -20.90 -2.08 46.80
N LEU A 115 -21.69 -1.01 46.83
CA LEU A 115 -22.96 -0.88 46.11
C LEU A 115 -22.76 -0.38 44.68
N TRP A 116 -22.98 -1.27 43.71
CA TRP A 116 -23.10 -0.93 42.29
C TRP A 116 -24.44 -0.25 41.99
N LYS A 117 -24.45 0.68 41.03
CA LYS A 117 -25.62 1.35 40.48
C LYS A 117 -25.51 1.44 38.96
N GLU A 118 -26.53 0.98 38.25
CA GLU A 118 -26.67 1.19 36.80
C GLU A 118 -26.73 2.70 36.50
N VAL A 119 -26.11 3.11 35.39
CA VAL A 119 -25.99 4.54 35.01
C VAL A 119 -26.90 4.88 33.83
N ASN A 120 -27.00 4.00 32.82
CA ASN A 120 -27.77 4.26 31.60
C ASN A 120 -29.14 3.59 31.61
N LEU A 121 -30.21 4.39 31.73
CA LEU A 121 -31.61 3.92 31.70
C LEU A 121 -32.07 3.37 30.33
N ALA A 122 -31.22 3.46 29.30
CA ALA A 122 -31.50 2.98 27.95
C ALA A 122 -30.24 2.33 27.35
N PRO A 123 -30.36 1.28 26.51
CA PRO A 123 -29.23 0.56 25.94
C PRO A 123 -28.35 1.46 25.06
N ILE A 124 -27.04 1.46 25.31
CA ILE A 124 -26.05 2.24 24.53
C ILE A 124 -25.58 1.40 23.34
N THR A 125 -25.55 1.94 22.12
CA THR A 125 -25.02 1.24 20.93
C THR A 125 -23.50 1.43 20.76
N GLU A 126 -22.98 2.56 21.22
CA GLU A 126 -21.58 2.95 21.19
C GLU A 126 -20.74 2.27 22.29
N ARG A 127 -19.40 2.31 22.13
CA ARG A 127 -18.43 1.79 23.12
C ARG A 127 -17.81 2.89 24.02
N VAL A 128 -18.51 4.01 24.13
CA VAL A 128 -18.12 5.19 24.93
C VAL A 128 -19.36 5.76 25.61
N TYR A 129 -19.21 6.21 26.85
CA TYR A 129 -20.32 6.77 27.62
C TYR A 129 -19.83 7.74 28.71
N THR A 130 -20.54 8.86 28.85
CA THR A 130 -20.30 9.87 29.90
C THR A 130 -21.13 9.55 31.13
N VAL A 131 -20.46 9.43 32.27
CA VAL A 131 -21.07 9.08 33.55
C VAL A 131 -21.19 10.32 34.41
N ASP A 132 -22.37 10.94 34.35
CA ASP A 132 -22.71 12.15 35.10
C ASP A 132 -22.95 11.87 36.59
N ASN A 133 -23.05 12.95 37.37
CA ASN A 133 -23.35 12.91 38.82
C ASN A 133 -22.33 12.04 39.58
N VAL A 134 -21.04 12.26 39.32
CA VAL A 134 -19.93 11.83 40.18
C VAL A 134 -19.48 13.00 41.07
N THR A 135 -18.53 12.76 41.96
CA THR A 135 -18.13 13.73 42.99
C THR A 135 -16.62 13.87 43.00
N GLU A 136 -16.13 15.09 42.87
CA GLU A 136 -14.70 15.39 42.88
C GLU A 136 -13.98 14.84 44.13
N GLY A 137 -12.72 14.46 43.95
CA GLY A 137 -11.88 13.78 44.95
C GLY A 137 -12.20 12.30 45.18
N THR A 138 -13.40 11.84 44.81
CA THR A 138 -13.87 10.46 45.07
C THR A 138 -13.35 9.48 44.03
N PHE A 139 -13.01 8.25 44.43
CA PHE A 139 -12.64 7.18 43.51
C PHE A 139 -13.87 6.38 43.07
N TYR A 140 -14.00 6.14 41.76
CA TYR A 140 -15.07 5.33 41.16
C TYR A 140 -14.52 4.11 40.43
N GLU A 141 -15.28 3.02 40.48
CA GLU A 141 -15.08 1.84 39.64
C GLU A 141 -16.29 1.62 38.74
N PHE A 142 -16.06 1.07 37.55
CA PHE A 142 -17.07 0.86 36.52
C PHE A 142 -17.13 -0.59 36.06
N LYS A 143 -18.30 -1.03 35.58
CA LYS A 143 -18.50 -2.30 34.87
C LYS A 143 -19.32 -2.08 33.61
N VAL A 144 -19.18 -2.98 32.65
CA VAL A 144 -19.95 -2.95 31.40
C VAL A 144 -20.48 -4.35 31.04
N GLN A 145 -21.74 -4.44 30.63
CA GLN A 145 -22.36 -5.60 29.99
C GLN A 145 -22.63 -5.32 28.50
N ALA A 146 -22.71 -6.36 27.68
CA ALA A 146 -23.06 -6.29 26.26
C ALA A 146 -24.21 -7.24 25.94
N ALA A 147 -25.09 -6.86 25.01
CA ALA A 147 -26.23 -7.65 24.59
C ALA A 147 -26.31 -7.81 23.07
N ASN A 148 -26.96 -8.89 22.62
CA ASN A 148 -27.28 -9.17 21.22
C ASN A 148 -28.73 -9.70 21.10
N MET A 149 -29.11 -10.26 19.96
CA MET A 149 -30.45 -10.82 19.75
C MET A 149 -30.81 -12.02 20.65
N ALA A 150 -29.84 -12.66 21.32
CA ALA A 150 -30.06 -13.72 22.29
C ALA A 150 -30.16 -13.22 23.75
N GLY A 151 -29.85 -11.95 24.01
CA GLY A 151 -29.98 -11.33 25.34
C GLY A 151 -28.68 -10.66 25.85
N VAL A 152 -28.71 -10.25 27.12
CA VAL A 152 -27.60 -9.59 27.82
C VAL A 152 -26.59 -10.63 28.32
N GLY A 153 -25.31 -10.41 28.02
CA GLY A 153 -24.18 -11.23 28.46
C GLY A 153 -23.65 -10.87 29.85
N VAL A 154 -22.63 -11.59 30.29
CA VAL A 154 -21.99 -11.41 31.61
C VAL A 154 -21.25 -10.07 31.73
N PRO A 155 -21.22 -9.44 32.93
CA PRO A 155 -20.50 -8.19 33.16
C PRO A 155 -18.99 -8.36 33.05
N SER A 156 -18.31 -7.27 32.70
CA SER A 156 -16.85 -7.15 32.81
C SER A 156 -16.37 -7.33 34.25
N ALA A 157 -15.06 -7.59 34.38
CA ALA A 157 -14.37 -7.24 35.62
C ALA A 157 -14.55 -5.72 35.91
N PRO A 158 -14.50 -5.30 37.19
CA PRO A 158 -14.41 -3.88 37.52
C PRO A 158 -13.24 -3.21 36.78
N SER A 159 -13.39 -1.94 36.43
CA SER A 159 -12.25 -1.09 36.13
C SER A 159 -11.32 -0.99 37.36
N VAL A 160 -10.08 -0.56 37.15
CA VAL A 160 -9.30 -0.01 38.27
C VAL A 160 -10.04 1.20 38.89
N PRO A 161 -9.85 1.50 40.19
CA PRO A 161 -10.36 2.72 40.80
C PRO A 161 -9.82 3.97 40.08
N MET A 162 -10.72 4.79 39.57
CA MET A 162 -10.43 6.04 38.87
C MET A 162 -10.86 7.22 39.74
N LYS A 163 -9.93 8.12 40.08
CA LYS A 163 -10.26 9.34 40.83
C LYS A 163 -11.06 10.29 39.93
N CYS A 164 -12.17 10.82 40.45
CA CYS A 164 -12.89 11.93 39.84
C CYS A 164 -12.17 13.24 40.19
N GLU A 165 -11.45 13.80 39.25
CA GLU A 165 -10.64 15.02 39.40
C GLU A 165 -10.59 15.70 38.04
N ALA A 166 -10.86 17.01 38.00
CA ALA A 166 -10.92 17.74 36.73
C ALA A 166 -9.55 17.67 36.01
N TRP A 167 -9.57 17.26 34.73
CA TRP A 167 -8.35 17.23 33.94
C TRP A 167 -7.94 18.67 33.58
N THR A 168 -6.76 19.09 34.03
CA THR A 168 -6.16 20.41 33.77
C THR A 168 -4.85 20.30 32.98
N MET A 169 -4.70 19.24 32.18
CA MET A 169 -3.56 19.10 31.29
C MET A 169 -3.75 20.06 30.11
N ASP A 170 -2.74 20.87 29.80
CA ASP A 170 -2.77 21.65 28.56
C ASP A 170 -2.84 20.71 27.36
N GLU A 171 -2.30 19.50 27.51
CA GLU A 171 -2.33 18.38 26.60
C GLU A 171 -3.67 17.60 26.62
N PRO A 172 -4.24 17.25 25.44
CA PRO A 172 -5.39 16.35 25.32
C PRO A 172 -5.34 14.97 26.01
N GLY A 173 -6.51 14.34 26.00
CA GLY A 173 -6.78 13.01 26.54
C GLY A 173 -6.68 11.93 25.48
N PRO A 174 -7.14 10.70 25.76
CA PRO A 174 -6.80 9.54 24.96
C PRO A 174 -7.79 9.14 23.86
N ALA A 175 -7.24 8.70 22.72
CA ALA A 175 -7.98 8.10 21.63
C ALA A 175 -8.59 6.76 22.04
N TYR A 176 -9.67 6.40 21.35
CA TYR A 176 -10.44 5.20 21.68
C TYR A 176 -11.07 4.58 20.43
N ASP A 177 -11.76 3.46 20.65
CA ASP A 177 -12.42 2.62 19.66
C ASP A 177 -11.60 2.37 18.38
N LEU A 178 -10.70 1.41 18.55
CA LEU A 178 -9.97 0.73 17.50
C LEU A 178 -10.87 -0.51 17.09
N SER A 179 -11.70 -0.50 16.00
CA SER A 179 -12.57 -1.62 15.41
C SER A 179 -12.70 -1.73 13.82
N PHE A 180 -12.10 -2.75 13.15
CA PHE A 180 -11.38 -2.77 11.81
C PHE A 180 -11.95 -2.30 10.44
N SER A 181 -11.02 -2.04 9.48
CA SER A 181 -11.21 -1.90 8.01
C SER A 181 -10.35 -2.76 7.04
N GLU A 182 -9.05 -3.07 7.26
CA GLU A 182 -8.25 -3.88 6.29
C GLU A 182 -7.09 -4.65 6.96
N VAL A 183 -6.78 -5.89 6.53
CA VAL A 183 -5.57 -6.67 6.91
C VAL A 183 -5.04 -7.50 5.72
N ARG A 184 -3.71 -7.49 5.55
CA ARG A 184 -2.91 -8.27 4.59
C ARG A 184 -1.67 -8.88 5.27
N ALA A 185 -0.91 -9.68 4.50
CA ALA A 185 0.36 -10.32 4.89
C ALA A 185 1.39 -9.34 5.47
N HIS A 186 1.63 -8.24 4.75
CA HIS A 186 2.66 -7.26 5.09
C HIS A 186 2.06 -5.91 5.48
N SER A 187 0.75 -5.73 5.40
CA SER A 187 0.08 -4.44 5.59
C SER A 187 -1.31 -4.58 6.22
N LEU A 188 -1.88 -3.51 6.75
CA LEU A 188 -3.25 -3.42 7.28
C LEU A 188 -3.66 -1.95 7.40
N VAL A 189 -4.90 -1.63 7.69
CA VAL A 189 -5.31 -0.24 7.99
C VAL A 189 -5.85 -0.15 9.41
N ILE A 190 -5.09 0.49 10.28
CA ILE A 190 -5.52 0.88 11.63
C ILE A 190 -6.17 2.25 11.56
N VAL A 191 -7.17 2.49 12.40
CA VAL A 191 -8.00 3.71 12.42
C VAL A 191 -8.54 3.87 13.86
N TRP A 192 -9.13 5.01 14.23
CA TRP A 192 -9.59 5.26 15.62
C TRP A 192 -10.55 6.45 15.72
N LYS A 193 -11.20 6.61 16.88
CA LYS A 193 -12.01 7.79 17.22
C LYS A 193 -11.18 8.89 17.90
N ALA A 194 -11.67 10.14 17.79
CA ALA A 194 -11.08 11.29 18.50
C ALA A 194 -11.03 11.02 20.01
N PRO A 195 -10.06 11.56 20.74
CA PRO A 195 -10.19 11.69 22.18
C PRO A 195 -11.36 12.59 22.57
N VAL A 196 -11.87 12.38 23.77
CA VAL A 196 -12.98 13.18 24.30
C VAL A 196 -12.47 14.49 24.89
N TYR A 197 -11.33 14.46 25.60
CA TYR A 197 -10.65 15.65 26.09
C TYR A 197 -9.65 16.17 25.02
N ILE A 198 -9.73 17.45 24.67
CA ILE A 198 -8.85 18.10 23.69
C ILE A 198 -7.74 18.99 24.32
N GLY A 199 -7.72 19.12 25.65
CA GLY A 199 -6.83 20.06 26.34
C GLY A 199 -7.05 21.52 25.90
N ALA A 200 -6.01 22.34 25.98
CA ALA A 200 -6.08 23.78 25.72
C ALA A 200 -6.02 24.22 24.23
N SER A 201 -6.14 23.33 23.25
CA SER A 201 -6.02 23.61 21.80
C SER A 201 -6.51 22.43 20.92
N ALA A 202 -6.88 22.68 19.68
CA ALA A 202 -7.69 21.76 18.86
C ALA A 202 -6.92 20.86 17.86
N VAL A 203 -7.53 19.70 17.56
CA VAL A 203 -7.06 18.60 16.67
C VAL A 203 -6.57 19.03 15.28
N THR A 204 -5.35 18.61 14.89
CA THR A 204 -4.81 18.68 13.51
C THR A 204 -3.98 17.46 13.03
N GLY A 205 -3.77 16.40 13.82
CA GLY A 205 -3.00 15.21 13.38
C GLY A 205 -3.33 13.91 14.17
N TYR A 206 -2.56 12.80 14.11
CA TYR A 206 -2.61 11.53 14.92
C TYR A 206 -1.39 10.60 14.78
N PHE A 207 -0.76 10.27 15.90
CA PHE A 207 0.10 9.11 16.13
C PHE A 207 -0.76 7.84 16.42
N VAL A 208 -0.18 6.64 16.26
CA VAL A 208 -0.79 5.28 16.18
C VAL A 208 0.30 4.24 16.43
N ASP A 209 0.09 2.98 16.81
CA ASP A 209 1.20 2.28 17.50
C ASP A 209 1.42 0.79 17.32
N LYS A 210 2.52 0.13 17.73
CA LYS A 210 2.75 -1.33 17.59
C LYS A 210 3.97 -1.80 18.42
N ALA A 211 3.87 -2.97 19.03
CA ALA A 211 4.98 -3.83 19.45
C ALA A 211 4.70 -5.24 18.98
N LYS A 212 5.71 -6.10 18.86
CA LYS A 212 5.45 -7.54 18.85
C LYS A 212 4.69 -7.94 20.12
N LYS A 213 3.67 -8.80 20.01
CA LYS A 213 2.82 -9.23 21.13
C LYS A 213 3.65 -9.81 22.28
N GLY A 214 3.49 -9.27 23.48
CA GLY A 214 4.28 -9.66 24.66
C GLY A 214 5.65 -8.97 24.74
N SER A 215 6.20 -8.49 23.62
CA SER A 215 7.22 -7.46 23.71
C SER A 215 6.59 -6.18 24.26
N THR A 216 7.17 -5.66 25.33
CA THR A 216 6.93 -4.28 25.71
C THR A 216 7.87 -3.31 25.03
N GLU A 217 8.91 -3.77 24.33
CA GLU A 217 9.59 -3.00 23.27
C GLU A 217 8.74 -2.99 22.00
N PHE A 218 7.59 -2.35 22.19
CA PHE A 218 7.13 -1.24 21.40
C PHE A 218 8.25 -0.54 20.58
N VAL A 219 7.96 -0.22 19.33
CA VAL A 219 8.75 0.64 18.42
C VAL A 219 7.76 1.59 17.67
N THR A 220 8.12 2.71 16.98
CA THR A 220 7.25 3.71 16.21
C THR A 220 7.28 3.68 14.61
N LEU A 221 6.26 4.16 13.82
CA LEU A 221 6.15 4.03 12.31
C LEU A 221 5.95 5.35 11.46
N ASN A 222 5.79 6.59 11.97
CA ASN A 222 5.67 7.86 11.16
C ASN A 222 6.02 9.14 11.87
N GLN A 223 6.62 10.02 11.10
CA GLN A 223 7.38 11.10 11.67
C GLN A 223 6.51 12.18 12.29
N GLU A 224 5.52 12.59 11.53
CA GLU A 224 4.43 13.46 11.89
C GLU A 224 3.17 12.63 12.03
N ALA A 225 1.98 13.21 12.14
CA ALA A 225 0.83 12.49 12.67
C ALA A 225 -0.46 12.86 11.89
N VAL A 226 -1.30 11.89 11.50
CA VAL A 226 -2.34 12.11 10.47
C VAL A 226 -3.42 13.09 10.86
N SER A 227 -3.67 14.15 10.08
CA SER A 227 -4.91 14.92 10.21
C SER A 227 -6.16 14.05 9.99
N HIS A 228 -5.99 12.96 9.23
CA HIS A 228 -6.94 11.87 9.12
C HIS A 228 -7.01 10.99 10.37
N ARG A 229 -7.85 9.96 10.33
CA ARG A 229 -8.12 9.11 11.49
C ARG A 229 -7.86 7.64 11.24
N TYR A 230 -7.32 7.35 10.05
CA TYR A 230 -6.89 6.06 9.51
C TYR A 230 -5.42 6.11 9.17
N LEU A 231 -4.80 4.94 9.07
CA LEU A 231 -3.40 4.81 8.76
C LEU A 231 -3.04 3.43 8.20
N GLN A 232 -2.46 3.39 7.00
CA GLN A 232 -2.10 2.13 6.34
C GLN A 232 -0.76 1.61 6.85
N VAL A 233 -0.83 0.62 7.73
CA VAL A 233 0.30 -0.15 8.25
C VAL A 233 0.87 -1.06 7.21
N THR A 234 2.20 -1.24 7.27
CA THR A 234 3.04 -1.86 6.24
C THR A 234 4.27 -2.52 6.87
N GLY A 235 5.00 -3.27 6.02
CA GLY A 235 5.98 -4.32 6.32
C GLY A 235 5.94 -4.90 7.73
N LEU A 236 4.74 -5.30 8.12
CA LEU A 236 4.57 -6.29 9.16
C LEU A 236 5.17 -7.58 8.64
N GLU A 237 5.95 -8.27 9.46
CA GLU A 237 6.49 -9.59 9.10
C GLU A 237 5.29 -10.56 8.99
N GLU A 238 5.15 -11.30 7.89
CA GLU A 238 3.97 -12.17 7.72
C GLU A 238 3.92 -13.23 8.83
N GLY A 239 2.72 -13.40 9.40
CA GLY A 239 2.45 -14.26 10.54
C GLY A 239 2.77 -13.64 11.89
N GLU A 240 3.65 -12.63 11.97
CA GLU A 240 3.93 -11.95 13.23
C GLU A 240 2.73 -11.15 13.74
N THR A 241 2.78 -10.77 15.01
CA THR A 241 1.64 -10.10 15.65
C THR A 241 2.01 -8.92 16.49
N TYR A 242 1.18 -7.90 16.35
CA TYR A 242 1.54 -6.55 16.69
C TYR A 242 0.43 -5.90 17.52
N VAL A 243 0.68 -5.59 18.80
CA VAL A 243 -0.25 -4.83 19.66
C VAL A 243 -0.17 -3.35 19.33
N PHE A 244 -1.18 -2.79 18.67
CA PHE A 244 -1.25 -1.35 18.42
C PHE A 244 -1.84 -0.56 19.59
N ARG A 245 -1.88 0.75 19.45
CA ARG A 245 -2.47 1.78 20.32
C ARG A 245 -2.53 3.09 19.49
N VAL A 246 -3.00 4.21 20.04
CA VAL A 246 -3.20 5.49 19.34
C VAL A 246 -2.90 6.70 20.21
N ARG A 247 -2.42 7.75 19.54
CA ARG A 247 -1.51 8.76 20.06
C ARG A 247 -1.84 10.15 19.41
N ALA A 248 -2.01 11.30 20.12
CA ALA A 248 -2.55 12.58 19.55
C ALA A 248 -2.31 14.03 20.24
N VAL A 249 -1.58 15.06 19.70
CA VAL A 249 -1.05 16.43 20.23
C VAL A 249 -1.75 17.75 20.09
N ASN A 250 -2.09 18.52 21.11
CA ASN A 250 -2.35 19.94 20.81
C ASN A 250 -1.07 20.81 20.75
N ALA A 251 -1.19 22.05 20.27
CA ALA A 251 -0.07 22.98 20.18
C ALA A 251 0.78 23.07 21.47
N ASN A 252 0.22 22.70 22.64
CA ASN A 252 0.84 22.81 23.95
C ASN A 252 1.72 21.62 24.35
N GLY A 253 1.41 20.35 24.05
CA GLY A 253 2.37 19.31 24.47
C GLY A 253 2.24 17.84 24.09
N VAL A 254 2.62 16.95 25.01
CA VAL A 254 2.44 15.51 24.86
C VAL A 254 1.63 14.94 26.09
N GLY A 255 0.57 14.12 25.93
CA GLY A 255 -0.48 13.70 26.92
C GLY A 255 -1.16 12.31 26.63
N LYS A 256 -2.46 12.05 26.86
CA LYS A 256 -2.86 10.70 27.36
C LYS A 256 -2.99 9.50 26.41
N ALA A 257 -2.41 8.37 26.80
CA ALA A 257 -2.56 7.03 26.24
C ALA A 257 -3.99 6.59 25.82
N SER A 258 -4.21 6.20 24.55
CA SER A 258 -5.22 5.16 24.30
C SER A 258 -4.96 3.90 25.13
N GLN A 259 -5.87 2.93 25.10
CA GLN A 259 -5.47 1.57 25.44
C GLN A 259 -4.69 0.93 24.29
N LEU A 260 -4.02 -0.18 24.59
CA LEU A 260 -3.73 -1.16 23.54
C LEU A 260 -5.03 -1.43 22.77
N SER A 261 -4.91 -1.47 21.45
CA SER A 261 -5.77 -2.28 20.59
C SER A 261 -5.74 -3.76 21.00
N GLU A 262 -6.26 -4.65 20.15
CA GLU A 262 -5.90 -6.05 20.26
C GLU A 262 -4.52 -6.32 19.57
N PRO A 263 -3.85 -7.46 19.80
CA PRO A 263 -2.63 -7.79 19.03
C PRO A 263 -2.94 -8.26 17.60
N VAL A 264 -2.66 -7.58 16.47
CA VAL A 264 -3.01 -8.10 15.11
C VAL A 264 -1.99 -9.02 14.46
N CYS A 265 -2.46 -10.15 13.92
CA CYS A 265 -1.73 -11.02 12.99
C CYS A 265 -1.65 -10.38 11.59
N ALA A 266 -0.46 -10.20 11.06
CA ALA A 266 -0.29 -9.78 9.67
C ALA A 266 -0.37 -11.01 8.75
N ARG A 267 -1.48 -11.14 7.99
CA ARG A 267 -1.75 -12.25 7.06
C ARG A 267 -2.82 -11.83 6.05
N ALA A 268 -2.80 -12.38 4.85
CA ALA A 268 -3.85 -12.12 3.87
C ALA A 268 -5.23 -12.65 4.34
N LEU A 269 -6.30 -11.95 3.97
CA LEU A 269 -7.69 -12.37 4.13
C LEU A 269 -8.34 -12.51 2.73
N PRO A 270 -9.23 -13.48 2.49
CA PRO A 270 -9.89 -13.64 1.20
C PRO A 270 -10.71 -12.41 0.77
N GLY A 271 -10.75 -12.15 -0.55
CA GLY A 271 -11.71 -11.22 -1.18
C GLY A 271 -11.25 -9.78 -1.48
N THR A 272 -10.02 -9.37 -1.16
CA THR A 272 -9.57 -7.97 -1.30
C THR A 272 -9.06 -7.61 -2.72
N THR A 273 -9.96 -7.27 -3.65
CA THR A 273 -9.65 -6.80 -5.03
C THR A 273 -9.64 -5.26 -5.16
N GLU A 274 -9.36 -4.69 -6.35
CA GLU A 274 -9.22 -3.23 -6.59
C GLU A 274 -10.28 -2.60 -7.52
N ILE A 275 -10.32 -1.26 -7.57
CA ILE A 275 -11.28 -0.42 -8.32
C ILE A 275 -10.58 0.34 -9.47
N VAL A 276 -11.26 0.43 -10.62
CA VAL A 276 -10.77 0.95 -11.93
C VAL A 276 -11.60 2.16 -12.41
N ALA A 277 -11.11 2.98 -13.36
CA ALA A 277 -11.82 4.12 -13.98
C ALA A 277 -11.59 4.26 -15.51
N GLY A 278 -12.41 5.03 -16.26
CA GLY A 278 -12.19 5.27 -17.72
C GLY A 278 -13.25 6.08 -18.49
N VAL A 279 -13.05 6.18 -19.83
CA VAL A 279 -13.86 6.96 -20.81
C VAL A 279 -14.30 6.10 -22.02
N ASP A 280 -15.38 6.47 -22.71
CA ASP A 280 -15.85 5.87 -23.99
C ASP A 280 -15.27 6.55 -25.26
N GLU A 281 -15.00 5.76 -26.32
CA GLU A 281 -14.38 6.25 -27.57
C GLU A 281 -15.37 6.73 -28.65
N GLU A 282 -16.62 6.24 -28.66
CA GLU A 282 -17.64 6.67 -29.62
C GLU A 282 -18.45 7.87 -29.10
N THR A 283 -18.66 7.97 -27.78
CA THR A 283 -19.49 9.02 -27.14
C THR A 283 -18.70 10.03 -26.31
N GLY A 284 -17.72 9.57 -25.51
CA GLY A 284 -16.96 10.39 -24.55
C GLY A 284 -17.45 10.36 -23.08
N ASP A 285 -18.21 9.33 -22.65
CA ASP A 285 -18.78 9.21 -21.28
C ASP A 285 -17.84 8.54 -20.24
N ILE A 286 -18.03 8.75 -18.92
CA ILE A 286 -17.02 8.51 -17.84
C ILE A 286 -17.50 7.59 -16.68
N PHE A 287 -16.64 6.72 -16.09
CA PHE A 287 -17.02 5.75 -15.02
C PHE A 287 -15.91 5.29 -14.02
N LEU A 288 -16.29 4.61 -12.90
CA LEU A 288 -15.47 3.71 -12.03
C LEU A 288 -16.01 2.26 -12.00
N SER A 289 -15.25 1.23 -11.57
CA SER A 289 -15.73 -0.17 -11.43
C SER A 289 -14.91 -1.08 -10.49
N LEU A 290 -15.54 -2.07 -9.83
CA LEU A 290 -14.92 -3.20 -9.07
C LEU A 290 -15.37 -4.56 -9.65
N GLU A 291 -14.53 -5.60 -9.54
CA GLU A 291 -14.91 -7.02 -9.61
C GLU A 291 -14.37 -7.80 -8.39
N ALA A 292 -15.13 -8.74 -7.83
CA ALA A 292 -14.75 -9.53 -6.64
C ALA A 292 -14.71 -11.05 -6.90
N CYS A 293 -13.66 -11.73 -6.41
CA CYS A 293 -13.35 -13.12 -6.79
C CYS A 293 -14.07 -14.19 -5.96
N GLU A 294 -14.12 -14.04 -4.64
CA GLU A 294 -14.69 -15.00 -3.69
C GLU A 294 -15.80 -14.34 -2.88
N ILE A 295 -17.04 -14.49 -3.37
CA ILE A 295 -18.27 -13.95 -2.77
C ILE A 295 -19.37 -15.02 -2.84
N SER A 296 -20.30 -15.05 -1.88
CA SER A 296 -21.46 -15.95 -1.93
C SER A 296 -22.57 -15.39 -2.83
N GLU A 297 -23.60 -16.20 -3.10
CA GLU A 297 -24.80 -15.72 -3.81
C GLU A 297 -25.63 -14.72 -2.98
N MET A 298 -25.35 -14.59 -1.68
CA MET A 298 -26.01 -13.65 -0.75
C MET A 298 -25.21 -12.35 -0.53
N SER A 299 -23.97 -12.29 -1.04
CA SER A 299 -23.12 -11.10 -0.95
C SER A 299 -23.71 -9.88 -1.66
N THR A 300 -23.60 -8.70 -1.04
CA THR A 300 -24.00 -7.43 -1.68
C THR A 300 -22.87 -6.40 -1.63
N PHE A 301 -22.72 -5.63 -2.71
CA PHE A 301 -21.74 -4.54 -2.83
C PHE A 301 -22.29 -3.24 -2.26
N VAL A 302 -21.73 -2.77 -1.14
CA VAL A 302 -22.09 -1.47 -0.56
C VAL A 302 -21.03 -0.45 -0.91
N TRP A 303 -21.28 0.35 -1.96
CA TRP A 303 -20.42 1.47 -2.34
C TRP A 303 -20.51 2.63 -1.35
N SER A 304 -19.38 3.31 -1.19
CA SER A 304 -19.15 4.35 -0.20
C SER A 304 -18.20 5.41 -0.74
N LYS A 305 -18.35 6.65 -0.30
CA LYS A 305 -17.43 7.77 -0.52
C LYS A 305 -17.00 8.35 0.83
N ASN A 306 -15.69 8.43 1.08
CA ASN A 306 -15.10 8.85 2.35
C ASN A 306 -15.74 8.12 3.55
N TYR A 307 -15.89 6.80 3.43
CA TYR A 307 -16.53 5.90 4.40
C TYR A 307 -18.02 6.20 4.74
N LYS A 308 -18.68 7.10 3.99
CA LYS A 308 -20.15 7.26 3.98
C LYS A 308 -20.74 6.39 2.88
N ALA A 309 -21.82 5.63 3.13
CA ALA A 309 -22.50 4.88 2.06
C ALA A 309 -23.05 5.82 0.97
N ILE A 310 -22.93 5.43 -0.29
CA ILE A 310 -23.52 6.12 -1.45
C ILE A 310 -24.93 5.57 -1.65
N GLY A 311 -25.94 6.44 -1.56
CA GLY A 311 -27.31 6.15 -1.96
C GLY A 311 -27.58 6.62 -3.40
N ASP A 312 -28.77 6.30 -3.92
CA ASP A 312 -29.18 6.66 -5.28
C ASP A 312 -29.01 8.17 -5.57
N CYS A 313 -28.25 8.49 -6.62
CA CYS A 313 -27.90 9.85 -7.01
C CYS A 313 -28.05 10.04 -8.52
N PRO A 314 -28.71 11.10 -9.02
CA PRO A 314 -28.94 11.27 -10.47
C PRO A 314 -27.66 11.59 -11.27
N ARG A 315 -26.61 12.10 -10.62
CA ARG A 315 -25.29 12.37 -11.25
C ARG A 315 -24.36 11.15 -11.32
N VAL A 316 -24.60 10.15 -10.47
CA VAL A 316 -23.65 9.06 -10.22
C VAL A 316 -24.42 7.75 -10.09
N GLN A 317 -24.45 6.95 -11.15
CA GLN A 317 -25.32 5.78 -11.26
C GLN A 317 -24.56 4.47 -10.96
N VAL A 318 -24.99 3.74 -9.93
CA VAL A 318 -24.47 2.40 -9.61
C VAL A 318 -25.16 1.35 -10.49
N THR A 319 -24.38 0.45 -11.07
CA THR A 319 -24.86 -0.72 -11.83
C THR A 319 -24.08 -1.96 -11.42
N SER A 320 -24.76 -2.97 -10.87
CA SER A 320 -24.14 -4.21 -10.40
C SER A 320 -24.68 -5.42 -11.18
N LYS A 321 -23.79 -6.34 -11.57
CA LYS A 321 -24.12 -7.52 -12.39
C LYS A 321 -23.16 -8.66 -12.11
N GLY A 322 -23.65 -9.70 -11.43
CA GLY A 322 -22.80 -10.82 -11.01
C GLY A 322 -21.71 -10.35 -10.06
N ARG A 323 -20.44 -10.65 -10.38
CA ARG A 323 -19.27 -10.27 -9.58
C ARG A 323 -18.78 -8.83 -9.77
N THR A 324 -19.35 -8.09 -10.73
CA THR A 324 -18.87 -6.76 -11.13
C THR A 324 -19.86 -5.66 -10.73
N SER A 325 -19.35 -4.50 -10.33
CA SER A 325 -20.16 -3.30 -10.07
C SER A 325 -19.48 -2.04 -10.61
N ARG A 326 -20.18 -1.24 -11.42
CA ARG A 326 -19.73 0.00 -12.07
C ARG A 326 -20.49 1.22 -11.55
N LEU A 327 -19.84 2.38 -11.56
CA LEU A 327 -20.32 3.69 -11.11
C LEU A 327 -20.14 4.69 -12.26
N ILE A 328 -21.21 5.18 -12.89
CA ILE A 328 -21.12 6.05 -14.10
C ILE A 328 -21.43 7.50 -13.73
N PHE A 329 -20.63 8.45 -14.25
CA PHE A 329 -20.77 9.89 -13.99
C PHE A 329 -21.45 10.62 -15.15
N THR A 330 -22.33 11.57 -14.82
CA THR A 330 -22.92 12.51 -15.79
C THR A 330 -22.43 13.93 -15.49
N ASN A 331 -21.67 14.52 -16.42
CA ASN A 331 -21.00 15.82 -16.26
C ASN A 331 -20.21 15.94 -14.93
N PRO A 332 -19.23 15.06 -14.67
CA PRO A 332 -18.49 15.06 -13.41
C PRO A 332 -17.71 16.36 -13.16
N ASP A 333 -17.59 16.75 -11.89
CA ASP A 333 -16.80 17.90 -11.44
C ASP A 333 -16.06 17.62 -10.11
N LYS A 334 -15.40 18.64 -9.57
CA LYS A 334 -14.61 18.57 -8.32
C LYS A 334 -15.37 18.02 -7.09
N ASP A 335 -16.69 18.11 -7.03
CA ASP A 335 -17.48 17.57 -5.91
C ASP A 335 -17.57 16.03 -5.97
N ASP A 336 -17.24 15.42 -7.13
CA ASP A 336 -17.16 13.97 -7.32
C ASP A 336 -15.83 13.36 -6.80
N LEU A 337 -14.85 14.16 -6.37
CA LEU A 337 -13.55 13.69 -5.85
C LEU A 337 -13.62 13.10 -4.43
N GLY A 338 -12.74 12.12 -4.12
CA GLY A 338 -12.64 11.50 -2.78
C GLY A 338 -12.36 9.99 -2.80
N ARG A 339 -12.17 9.39 -1.60
CA ARG A 339 -11.89 7.95 -1.44
C ARG A 339 -13.18 7.14 -1.54
N TYR A 340 -13.44 6.60 -2.71
CA TYR A 340 -14.46 5.59 -2.90
C TYR A 340 -14.02 4.29 -2.21
N SER A 341 -14.96 3.57 -1.62
CA SER A 341 -14.75 2.24 -1.08
C SER A 341 -15.98 1.38 -1.33
N VAL A 342 -15.80 0.07 -1.31
CA VAL A 342 -16.89 -0.89 -1.49
C VAL A 342 -16.67 -2.08 -0.58
N MET A 343 -17.71 -2.40 0.19
CA MET A 343 -17.71 -3.49 1.17
C MET A 343 -18.54 -4.66 0.64
N VAL A 344 -18.08 -5.88 0.92
CA VAL A 344 -18.82 -7.13 0.70
C VAL A 344 -19.36 -7.60 2.06
N THR A 345 -20.66 -7.87 2.14
CA THR A 345 -21.42 -7.79 3.40
C THR A 345 -21.47 -9.04 4.27
N ASP A 346 -21.14 -10.21 3.74
CA ASP A 346 -21.20 -11.52 4.41
C ASP A 346 -19.82 -12.07 4.83
N THR A 347 -18.74 -11.47 4.34
CA THR A 347 -17.35 -11.80 4.66
C THR A 347 -16.77 -10.80 5.66
N ASP A 348 -16.30 -11.26 6.84
CA ASP A 348 -15.87 -10.44 8.00
C ASP A 348 -14.93 -9.26 7.66
N GLY A 349 -15.52 -8.11 7.32
CA GLY A 349 -14.81 -6.85 7.08
C GLY A 349 -14.14 -6.70 5.71
N VAL A 350 -14.43 -7.55 4.72
CA VAL A 350 -13.81 -7.44 3.38
C VAL A 350 -14.28 -6.16 2.68
N SER A 351 -13.33 -5.30 2.34
CA SER A 351 -13.59 -4.08 1.58
C SER A 351 -12.40 -3.70 0.68
N SER A 352 -12.70 -2.91 -0.34
CA SER A 352 -11.74 -2.30 -1.27
C SER A 352 -11.90 -0.79 -1.29
N SER A 353 -10.88 -0.04 -1.73
CA SER A 353 -10.97 1.42 -1.85
C SER A 353 -10.02 2.03 -2.88
N HIS A 354 -10.45 3.14 -3.49
CA HIS A 354 -9.73 3.89 -4.52
C HIS A 354 -10.12 5.37 -4.43
N THR A 355 -9.18 6.29 -4.66
CA THR A 355 -9.41 7.73 -4.51
C THR A 355 -9.45 8.42 -5.87
N LEU A 356 -10.61 8.99 -6.23
CA LEU A 356 -10.74 9.79 -7.44
C LEU A 356 -10.18 11.21 -7.19
N THR A 357 -9.30 11.67 -8.09
CA THR A 357 -8.55 12.93 -8.00
C THR A 357 -8.88 13.89 -9.15
N GLU A 358 -8.53 15.17 -8.98
CA GLU A 358 -8.88 16.25 -9.93
C GLU A 358 -8.22 16.06 -11.30
N ASP A 359 -6.96 15.63 -11.33
CA ASP A 359 -6.21 15.37 -12.57
C ASP A 359 -6.83 14.24 -13.39
N ALA A 360 -7.19 13.14 -12.71
CA ALA A 360 -7.84 11.98 -13.32
C ALA A 360 -9.14 12.39 -14.02
N LEU A 361 -9.89 13.33 -13.45
CA LEU A 361 -11.10 13.88 -14.04
C LEU A 361 -10.81 14.80 -15.25
N ASN A 362 -9.86 15.72 -15.14
CA ASN A 362 -9.58 16.69 -16.22
C ASN A 362 -9.10 16.02 -17.52
N THR A 363 -8.25 14.98 -17.45
CA THR A 363 -7.80 14.23 -18.64
C THR A 363 -8.96 13.60 -19.42
N MET A 364 -10.03 13.21 -18.72
CA MET A 364 -11.21 12.58 -19.33
C MET A 364 -12.09 13.57 -20.12
N LEU A 365 -11.83 14.88 -20.05
CA LEU A 365 -12.63 15.91 -20.74
C LEU A 365 -12.03 16.37 -22.09
N GLU A 366 -10.70 16.51 -22.20
CA GLU A 366 -10.07 17.09 -23.42
C GLU A 366 -10.29 16.24 -24.68
N LEU A 367 -10.27 14.91 -24.52
CA LEU A 367 -10.40 13.93 -25.61
C LEU A 367 -11.72 14.11 -26.40
N SER A 368 -12.77 14.58 -25.73
CA SER A 368 -14.07 14.87 -26.35
C SER A 368 -14.01 16.01 -27.38
N HIS A 369 -13.05 16.93 -27.31
CA HIS A 369 -13.06 18.13 -28.16
C HIS A 369 -12.46 17.93 -29.57
N ALA A 370 -11.40 17.14 -29.72
CA ALA A 370 -10.55 17.17 -30.93
C ALA A 370 -11.22 16.64 -32.23
N ILE A 371 -12.32 15.89 -32.11
CA ILE A 371 -12.96 15.04 -33.15
C ILE A 371 -13.77 15.88 -34.17
N ARG A 372 -13.27 17.07 -34.57
CA ARG A 372 -14.14 18.17 -35.08
C ARG A 372 -13.61 19.00 -36.28
N HIS A 373 -12.31 19.07 -36.58
CA HIS A 373 -11.78 20.08 -37.55
C HIS A 373 -10.66 19.57 -38.51
N PRO A 374 -10.79 19.75 -39.86
CA PRO A 374 -9.78 19.38 -40.86
C PRO A 374 -9.09 20.57 -41.60
N VAL A 375 -7.89 20.34 -42.15
CA VAL A 375 -7.11 21.31 -42.98
C VAL A 375 -6.40 20.56 -44.15
N VAL A 376 -6.07 21.26 -45.25
CA VAL A 376 -5.35 20.68 -46.41
C VAL A 376 -3.82 20.95 -46.32
N PRO A 377 -2.91 19.95 -46.39
CA PRO A 377 -1.58 20.07 -45.75
C PRO A 377 -0.34 19.76 -46.62
N LEU A 378 0.76 20.49 -46.37
CA LEU A 378 2.11 19.95 -46.59
C LEU A 378 2.45 18.92 -45.52
N LYS A 379 3.21 17.89 -45.90
CA LYS A 379 3.90 17.02 -44.94
C LYS A 379 5.32 17.53 -44.69
N HIS A 380 6.03 17.92 -45.76
CA HIS A 380 7.37 18.51 -45.70
C HIS A 380 7.54 19.61 -46.77
N GLY A 381 8.21 20.71 -46.39
CA GLY A 381 8.66 21.75 -47.33
C GLY A 381 9.87 21.31 -48.16
N LEU A 382 10.40 22.23 -48.99
CA LEU A 382 11.58 21.96 -49.81
C LEU A 382 12.83 21.83 -48.93
N ASN A 383 13.40 20.63 -48.92
CA ASN A 383 14.60 20.28 -48.19
C ASN A 383 15.62 19.61 -49.12
N TYR A 384 16.82 19.34 -48.60
CA TYR A 384 17.81 18.48 -49.25
C TYR A 384 18.23 17.33 -48.33
N GLU A 385 18.72 16.25 -48.92
CA GLU A 385 19.38 15.17 -48.20
C GLU A 385 20.59 14.65 -48.99
N VAL A 386 21.56 14.11 -48.26
CA VAL A 386 22.69 13.36 -48.81
C VAL A 386 22.33 11.89 -48.83
N LEU A 387 22.50 11.25 -49.99
CA LEU A 387 22.25 9.82 -50.19
C LEU A 387 23.53 9.01 -50.01
N GLU A 388 23.39 7.69 -49.89
CA GLU A 388 24.51 6.75 -49.97
C GLU A 388 25.43 7.05 -51.17
N LYS A 389 26.72 6.75 -51.03
CA LYS A 389 27.79 7.04 -52.01
C LYS A 389 28.10 8.54 -52.20
N GLY A 390 27.23 9.43 -51.70
CA GLY A 390 27.42 10.88 -51.65
C GLY A 390 26.74 11.66 -52.78
N HIS A 391 25.59 11.18 -53.28
CA HIS A 391 24.70 11.95 -54.17
C HIS A 391 23.84 12.91 -53.32
N VAL A 392 23.21 13.94 -53.90
CA VAL A 392 22.34 14.88 -53.16
C VAL A 392 20.97 15.04 -53.82
N ARG A 393 19.90 14.90 -53.03
CA ARG A 393 18.50 15.00 -53.48
C ARG A 393 17.81 16.21 -52.84
N PHE A 394 17.17 17.04 -53.65
CA PHE A 394 16.31 18.15 -53.25
C PHE A 394 14.84 17.74 -53.43
N TRP A 395 14.00 17.86 -52.42
CA TRP A 395 12.62 17.35 -52.47
C TRP A 395 11.65 18.04 -51.51
N LEU A 396 10.35 17.92 -51.78
CA LEU A 396 9.25 18.26 -50.85
C LEU A 396 8.14 17.21 -50.90
N GLN A 397 7.19 17.25 -49.95
CA GLN A 397 6.04 16.33 -49.90
C GLN A 397 4.74 17.01 -49.44
N ALA A 398 3.69 16.92 -50.24
CA ALA A 398 2.32 17.23 -49.83
C ALA A 398 1.59 15.98 -49.31
N VAL A 399 0.65 16.12 -48.36
CA VAL A 399 -0.08 14.96 -47.78
C VAL A 399 -1.02 14.32 -48.80
N LYS A 400 -1.56 15.11 -49.73
CA LYS A 400 -2.28 14.61 -50.90
C LYS A 400 -1.98 15.52 -52.09
N LEU A 401 -1.81 14.93 -53.26
CA LEU A 401 -1.64 15.66 -54.51
C LEU A 401 -2.67 15.20 -55.53
N SER A 402 -3.22 16.15 -56.28
CA SER A 402 -4.10 15.87 -57.40
C SER A 402 -3.29 15.35 -58.59
N SER A 403 -3.88 14.45 -59.39
CA SER A 403 -3.34 14.07 -60.70
C SER A 403 -3.27 15.23 -61.70
N SER A 404 -3.92 16.36 -61.40
CA SER A 404 -3.85 17.62 -62.15
C SER A 404 -2.79 18.60 -61.62
N VAL A 405 -1.78 18.13 -60.87
CA VAL A 405 -0.73 19.00 -60.33
C VAL A 405 0.13 19.64 -61.42
N SER A 406 0.49 20.91 -61.19
CA SER A 406 1.54 21.62 -61.92
C SER A 406 2.63 22.11 -60.96
N TYR A 407 3.90 21.96 -61.34
CA TYR A 407 5.07 22.37 -60.56
C TYR A 407 6.24 22.77 -61.47
N ARG A 408 7.21 23.52 -60.93
CA ARG A 408 8.47 23.88 -61.60
C ARG A 408 9.62 23.97 -60.59
N PHE A 409 10.86 23.73 -61.03
CA PHE A 409 12.09 23.85 -60.25
C PHE A 409 12.92 25.05 -60.71
N ILE A 410 13.30 25.93 -59.79
CA ILE A 410 14.16 27.09 -60.05
C ILE A 410 15.41 26.98 -59.19
N VAL A 411 16.59 27.13 -59.79
CA VAL A 411 17.90 27.12 -59.12
C VAL A 411 18.70 28.34 -59.56
N ASN A 412 19.15 29.17 -58.61
CA ASN A 412 19.88 30.43 -58.87
C ASN A 412 19.21 31.26 -59.98
N ASP A 413 17.90 31.51 -59.81
CA ASP A 413 17.01 32.27 -60.70
C ASP A 413 16.87 31.75 -62.14
N LYS A 414 17.31 30.51 -62.40
CA LYS A 414 17.10 29.81 -63.68
C LYS A 414 16.20 28.60 -63.48
N GLU A 415 15.24 28.40 -64.37
CA GLU A 415 14.44 27.18 -64.40
C GLU A 415 15.32 26.01 -64.87
N VAL A 416 15.35 24.92 -64.09
CA VAL A 416 16.18 23.74 -64.38
C VAL A 416 15.31 22.63 -64.94
N THR A 417 15.78 22.00 -66.02
CA THR A 417 15.16 20.84 -66.66
C THR A 417 16.04 19.60 -66.48
N SER A 418 15.50 18.41 -66.74
CA SER A 418 16.29 17.18 -66.59
C SER A 418 17.30 17.04 -67.73
N GLY A 419 18.56 16.80 -67.40
CA GLY A 419 19.68 16.79 -68.36
C GLY A 419 20.99 16.37 -67.68
N GLU A 420 22.14 16.68 -68.29
CA GLU A 420 23.46 16.32 -67.76
C GLU A 420 23.65 16.85 -66.32
N GLY A 421 23.77 15.94 -65.35
CA GLY A 421 23.93 16.25 -63.93
C GLY A 421 22.64 16.50 -63.12
N HIS A 422 21.46 16.52 -63.75
CA HIS A 422 20.18 16.82 -63.09
C HIS A 422 19.05 15.86 -63.46
N LYS A 423 18.50 15.16 -62.46
CA LYS A 423 17.35 14.26 -62.61
C LYS A 423 16.12 14.77 -61.85
N ILE A 424 15.09 15.24 -62.57
CA ILE A 424 13.85 15.81 -62.00
C ILE A 424 12.69 14.81 -62.12
N SER A 425 11.84 14.69 -61.10
CA SER A 425 10.65 13.81 -61.09
C SER A 425 9.58 14.26 -60.09
N HIS A 426 8.37 13.73 -60.23
CA HIS A 426 7.32 13.80 -59.23
C HIS A 426 6.61 12.44 -59.10
N ASP A 427 5.90 12.24 -57.99
CA ASP A 427 4.98 11.13 -57.78
C ASP A 427 3.70 11.66 -57.11
N VAL A 428 2.55 11.40 -57.75
CA VAL A 428 1.22 11.82 -57.27
C VAL A 428 0.77 10.97 -56.09
N ALA A 429 1.18 9.70 -56.00
CA ALA A 429 0.75 8.76 -54.98
C ALA A 429 1.42 9.03 -53.61
N THR A 430 2.74 9.23 -53.58
CA THR A 430 3.44 9.68 -52.36
C THR A 430 3.37 11.20 -52.15
N GLY A 431 2.97 11.97 -53.17
CA GLY A 431 2.91 13.43 -53.12
C GLY A 431 4.29 14.11 -53.12
N ILE A 432 5.32 13.45 -53.66
CA ILE A 432 6.70 13.94 -53.67
C ILE A 432 7.02 14.66 -54.99
N ILE A 433 7.79 15.75 -54.89
CA ILE A 433 8.33 16.51 -56.03
C ILE A 433 9.82 16.72 -55.78
N GLN A 434 10.70 16.28 -56.68
CA GLN A 434 12.14 16.14 -56.39
C GLN A 434 13.10 16.36 -57.58
N MET A 435 14.35 16.68 -57.26
CA MET A 435 15.51 16.78 -58.16
C MET A 435 16.75 16.15 -57.52
N THR A 436 17.55 15.38 -58.26
CA THR A 436 18.80 14.76 -57.77
C THR A 436 20.03 15.26 -58.54
N VAL A 437 21.16 15.36 -57.83
CA VAL A 437 22.50 15.73 -58.31
C VAL A 437 23.48 14.61 -57.93
N ASP A 438 24.04 13.91 -58.91
CA ASP A 438 24.88 12.74 -58.68
C ASP A 438 26.34 13.08 -58.32
N HIS A 439 26.84 14.21 -58.81
CA HIS A 439 28.18 14.72 -58.51
C HIS A 439 28.06 16.07 -57.80
N PHE A 440 27.80 16.01 -56.50
CA PHE A 440 27.70 17.21 -55.67
C PHE A 440 29.08 17.85 -55.44
N THR A 441 29.26 19.05 -55.97
CA THR A 441 30.53 19.79 -55.98
C THR A 441 30.30 21.27 -55.63
N ARG A 442 31.39 22.05 -55.54
CA ARG A 442 31.33 23.50 -55.30
C ARG A 442 30.53 24.30 -56.35
N ALA A 443 30.22 23.70 -57.51
CA ALA A 443 29.34 24.32 -58.51
C ALA A 443 27.85 24.30 -58.13
N ASN A 444 27.45 23.53 -57.11
CA ASN A 444 26.06 23.36 -56.69
C ASN A 444 25.63 24.26 -55.51
N GLU A 445 26.46 25.24 -55.12
CA GLU A 445 26.11 26.23 -54.10
C GLU A 445 25.03 27.20 -54.65
N GLY A 446 23.91 27.38 -53.95
CA GLY A 446 22.80 28.18 -54.48
C GLY A 446 21.46 28.13 -53.76
N THR A 447 20.48 28.82 -54.34
CA THR A 447 19.07 28.87 -53.91
C THR A 447 18.21 27.99 -54.81
N TYR A 448 17.31 27.20 -54.22
CA TYR A 448 16.43 26.22 -54.85
C TYR A 448 14.97 26.57 -54.51
N THR A 449 14.01 26.41 -55.44
CA THR A 449 12.59 26.74 -55.21
C THR A 449 11.63 25.86 -56.02
N VAL A 450 10.48 25.52 -55.42
CA VAL A 450 9.38 24.74 -56.01
C VAL A 450 8.02 25.39 -55.68
N GLN A 451 7.12 25.40 -56.65
CA GLN A 451 5.75 25.94 -56.52
C GLN A 451 4.71 24.85 -56.84
N ILE A 452 3.56 24.82 -56.15
CA ILE A 452 2.57 23.72 -56.22
C ILE A 452 1.13 24.26 -56.29
N ASN A 453 0.29 23.61 -57.10
CA ASN A 453 -1.15 23.88 -57.21
C ASN A 453 -1.90 22.55 -57.42
N ASP A 454 -2.85 22.19 -56.53
CA ASP A 454 -3.60 20.93 -56.61
C ASP A 454 -5.06 21.09 -57.12
N GLY A 455 -5.61 22.30 -57.04
CA GLY A 455 -6.98 22.65 -57.48
C GLY A 455 -7.99 22.88 -56.36
N LYS A 456 -7.75 22.41 -55.12
CA LYS A 456 -8.57 22.71 -53.93
C LYS A 456 -7.83 23.55 -52.89
N ALA A 457 -6.50 23.45 -52.82
CA ALA A 457 -5.61 24.32 -52.06
C ALA A 457 -4.30 24.61 -52.84
N LYS A 458 -3.41 25.44 -52.26
CA LYS A 458 -2.21 25.98 -52.94
C LYS A 458 -1.03 26.11 -51.98
N THR A 459 0.21 26.06 -52.48
CA THR A 459 1.44 26.10 -51.66
C THR A 459 2.70 26.41 -52.49
N GLN A 460 3.75 26.92 -51.86
CA GLN A 460 5.11 27.03 -52.44
C GLN A 460 6.18 26.78 -51.37
N SER A 461 7.42 26.47 -51.77
CA SER A 461 8.53 26.28 -50.83
C SER A 461 9.91 26.54 -51.46
N SER A 462 10.87 27.01 -50.66
CA SER A 462 12.20 27.46 -51.09
C SER A 462 13.28 27.09 -50.07
N LEU A 463 14.50 26.86 -50.55
CA LEU A 463 15.67 26.43 -49.76
C LEU A 463 16.92 27.20 -50.23
N VAL A 464 17.76 27.66 -49.30
CA VAL A 464 19.04 28.32 -49.61
C VAL A 464 20.20 27.48 -49.10
N LEU A 465 20.97 26.88 -50.00
CA LEU A 465 22.09 25.99 -49.70
C LEU A 465 23.43 26.67 -50.04
N VAL A 466 23.88 27.53 -49.12
CA VAL A 466 25.12 28.33 -49.26
C VAL A 466 25.96 28.31 -47.98
N GLY A 467 27.25 28.62 -48.08
CA GLY A 467 28.15 28.78 -46.93
C GLY A 467 28.32 27.51 -46.10
N GLU A 468 28.17 27.62 -44.77
CA GLU A 468 28.39 26.47 -43.87
C GLU A 468 27.40 25.32 -44.08
N VAL A 469 26.14 25.61 -44.47
CA VAL A 469 25.15 24.55 -44.76
C VAL A 469 25.59 23.73 -45.97
N PHE A 470 26.08 24.41 -47.02
CA PHE A 470 26.67 23.75 -48.18
C PHE A 470 27.94 22.93 -47.81
N LYS A 471 28.81 23.45 -46.94
CA LYS A 471 29.99 22.72 -46.44
C LYS A 471 29.66 21.53 -45.54
N VAL A 472 28.51 21.54 -44.85
CA VAL A 472 28.00 20.37 -44.12
C VAL A 472 27.53 19.32 -45.12
N ALA A 473 26.68 19.69 -46.09
CA ALA A 473 26.23 18.79 -47.16
C ALA A 473 27.41 18.13 -47.91
N LEU A 474 28.44 18.90 -48.25
CA LEU A 474 29.63 18.40 -48.94
C LEU A 474 30.46 17.43 -48.08
N ARG A 475 30.67 17.74 -46.79
CA ARG A 475 31.40 16.84 -45.86
C ARG A 475 30.63 15.57 -45.56
N GLU A 476 29.31 15.64 -45.50
CA GLU A 476 28.46 14.45 -45.31
C GLU A 476 28.52 13.53 -46.54
N ALA A 477 28.51 14.11 -47.76
CA ALA A 477 28.74 13.35 -49.00
C ALA A 477 30.14 12.71 -49.08
N GLU A 478 31.14 13.29 -48.42
CA GLU A 478 32.47 12.69 -48.24
C GLU A 478 32.51 11.63 -47.12
N PHE A 479 31.74 11.78 -46.05
CA PHE A 479 31.64 10.81 -44.95
C PHE A 479 30.92 9.53 -45.36
N GLN A 480 29.75 9.64 -46.00
CA GLN A 480 28.98 8.49 -46.51
C GLN A 480 29.80 7.63 -47.49
N ARG A 481 30.73 8.25 -48.23
CA ARG A 481 31.67 7.56 -49.11
C ARG A 481 32.76 6.77 -48.36
N LYS A 482 33.10 7.15 -47.12
CA LYS A 482 34.07 6.44 -46.25
C LYS A 482 33.41 5.34 -45.42
N GLU A 483 32.24 5.59 -44.83
CA GLU A 483 31.55 4.60 -43.98
C GLU A 483 31.13 3.35 -44.77
N HIS A 484 30.85 3.51 -46.08
CA HIS A 484 30.64 2.39 -47.02
C HIS A 484 31.85 1.43 -47.13
N ILE A 485 33.06 1.88 -46.79
CA ILE A 485 34.29 1.07 -46.80
C ILE A 485 34.46 0.33 -45.45
N ARG A 486 34.13 0.97 -44.32
CA ARG A 486 34.31 0.38 -42.97
C ARG A 486 33.54 -0.93 -42.78
N LYS A 487 32.30 -1.00 -43.28
CA LYS A 487 31.36 -2.10 -43.03
C LYS A 487 31.72 -3.46 -43.68
N GLN A 488 32.93 -3.60 -44.23
CA GLN A 488 33.39 -4.80 -44.93
C GLN A 488 34.10 -5.83 -44.02
N GLY A 489 34.62 -5.40 -42.86
CA GLY A 489 35.17 -6.28 -41.81
C GLY A 489 34.18 -6.56 -40.66
N PRO A 490 34.55 -7.40 -39.66
CA PRO A 490 33.77 -7.57 -38.44
C PRO A 490 33.71 -6.25 -37.67
N HIS A 491 32.55 -5.92 -37.12
CA HIS A 491 32.35 -4.65 -36.41
C HIS A 491 31.26 -4.76 -35.34
N PHE A 492 31.27 -3.83 -34.39
CA PHE A 492 30.15 -3.65 -33.49
C PHE A 492 28.97 -3.06 -34.28
N SER A 493 27.85 -3.78 -34.31
CA SER A 493 26.56 -3.25 -34.77
C SER A 493 25.88 -2.45 -33.67
N GLU A 494 26.22 -2.71 -32.41
CA GLU A 494 25.85 -1.94 -31.24
C GLU A 494 27.04 -1.96 -30.26
N TYR A 495 27.62 -0.78 -30.02
CA TYR A 495 28.67 -0.61 -29.01
C TYR A 495 28.11 -0.86 -27.60
N LEU A 496 28.99 -1.09 -26.62
CA LEU A 496 28.65 -1.41 -25.23
C LEU A 496 27.66 -0.42 -24.59
N TYR A 497 26.73 -0.98 -23.83
CA TYR A 497 25.76 -0.30 -22.97
C TYR A 497 25.50 -1.14 -21.72
N TYR A 498 24.72 -0.59 -20.79
CA TYR A 498 24.18 -1.31 -19.64
C TYR A 498 22.64 -1.35 -19.68
N THR A 499 22.06 -2.24 -18.89
CA THR A 499 20.63 -2.28 -18.55
C THR A 499 20.48 -2.65 -17.07
N VAL A 500 19.34 -2.31 -16.47
CA VAL A 500 18.93 -2.75 -15.13
C VAL A 500 17.60 -3.50 -15.27
N THR A 501 17.46 -4.64 -14.60
CA THR A 501 16.28 -5.51 -14.66
C THR A 501 15.35 -5.27 -13.47
N GLU A 502 14.11 -5.77 -13.59
CA GLU A 502 13.05 -5.59 -12.59
C GLU A 502 13.35 -6.26 -11.23
N ASP A 503 14.24 -7.26 -11.21
CA ASP A 503 14.76 -7.91 -10.00
C ASP A 503 16.00 -7.22 -9.38
N CYS A 504 16.32 -6.00 -9.85
CA CYS A 504 17.47 -5.19 -9.44
C CYS A 504 18.87 -5.73 -9.87
N THR A 505 18.95 -6.63 -10.85
CA THR A 505 20.22 -7.05 -11.49
C THR A 505 20.66 -6.06 -12.59
N VAL A 506 21.97 -5.87 -12.76
CA VAL A 506 22.55 -5.00 -13.82
C VAL A 506 23.21 -5.89 -14.88
N LEU A 507 23.09 -5.55 -16.17
CA LEU A 507 23.73 -6.28 -17.27
C LEU A 507 24.51 -5.31 -18.17
N LEU A 508 25.77 -5.61 -18.48
CA LEU A 508 26.53 -4.97 -19.58
C LEU A 508 26.35 -5.78 -20.87
N ALA A 509 26.15 -5.14 -22.02
CA ALA A 509 25.88 -5.82 -23.29
C ALA A 509 26.36 -5.05 -24.53
N CYS A 510 26.55 -5.75 -25.65
CA CYS A 510 26.83 -5.21 -26.99
C CYS A 510 26.39 -6.17 -28.10
N LYS A 511 26.28 -5.68 -29.36
CA LYS A 511 26.00 -6.52 -30.54
C LYS A 511 27.08 -6.42 -31.61
N VAL A 512 27.33 -7.54 -32.28
CA VAL A 512 28.42 -7.71 -33.25
C VAL A 512 27.89 -8.21 -34.60
N ALA A 513 28.45 -7.71 -35.70
CA ALA A 513 28.01 -8.01 -37.05
C ALA A 513 29.19 -8.35 -37.97
N ASN A 514 28.88 -9.06 -39.06
CA ASN A 514 29.85 -9.55 -40.04
C ASN A 514 30.98 -10.38 -39.38
N VAL A 515 30.65 -11.16 -38.34
CA VAL A 515 31.58 -12.06 -37.65
C VAL A 515 31.68 -13.44 -38.32
N LYS A 516 32.75 -14.17 -38.02
CA LYS A 516 32.97 -15.56 -38.44
C LYS A 516 33.29 -16.45 -37.23
N LYS A 517 33.47 -17.76 -37.46
CA LYS A 517 33.84 -18.74 -36.43
C LYS A 517 35.22 -18.46 -35.80
N GLU A 518 36.14 -17.88 -36.56
CA GLU A 518 37.48 -17.49 -36.11
C GLU A 518 37.55 -16.10 -35.45
N THR A 519 36.45 -15.34 -35.39
CA THR A 519 36.42 -14.02 -34.77
C THR A 519 36.53 -14.12 -33.25
N THR A 520 37.52 -13.45 -32.64
CA THR A 520 37.72 -13.45 -31.18
C THR A 520 36.93 -12.34 -30.49
N PHE A 521 36.55 -12.57 -29.23
CA PHE A 521 35.89 -11.59 -28.37
C PHE A 521 36.34 -11.75 -26.92
N HIS A 522 36.68 -10.63 -26.27
CA HIS A 522 37.21 -10.59 -24.89
C HIS A 522 36.58 -9.44 -24.09
N TRP A 523 36.35 -9.66 -22.80
CA TRP A 523 35.83 -8.70 -21.82
C TRP A 523 36.93 -8.25 -20.87
N TYR A 524 36.99 -6.96 -20.52
CA TYR A 524 37.91 -6.45 -19.50
C TYR A 524 37.21 -5.49 -18.54
N LYS A 525 37.63 -5.49 -17.27
CA LYS A 525 37.41 -4.38 -16.32
C LYS A 525 38.75 -3.70 -16.10
N GLU A 526 38.82 -2.43 -16.44
CA GLU A 526 40.05 -1.63 -16.53
C GLU A 526 41.07 -2.32 -17.44
N GLU A 527 42.09 -2.99 -16.92
CA GLU A 527 43.03 -3.83 -17.71
C GLU A 527 42.94 -5.33 -17.37
N ASP A 528 42.14 -5.74 -16.37
CA ASP A 528 41.97 -7.14 -15.96
C ASP A 528 40.92 -7.84 -16.85
N GLU A 529 41.23 -9.05 -17.34
CA GLU A 529 40.31 -9.83 -18.18
C GLU A 529 39.20 -10.45 -17.34
N ILE A 530 37.94 -10.18 -17.71
CA ILE A 530 36.77 -10.79 -17.09
C ILE A 530 36.50 -12.11 -17.81
N VAL A 531 36.58 -13.22 -17.08
CA VAL A 531 36.14 -14.54 -17.55
C VAL A 531 34.75 -14.81 -16.97
N PRO A 532 33.66 -14.67 -17.75
CA PRO A 532 32.32 -14.95 -17.24
C PRO A 532 32.13 -16.46 -17.03
N GLU A 533 31.28 -16.84 -16.08
CA GLU A 533 30.99 -18.26 -15.77
C GLU A 533 30.46 -19.05 -16.99
N THR A 534 29.82 -18.36 -17.94
CA THR A 534 29.39 -18.90 -19.23
C THR A 534 30.15 -18.26 -20.39
N PRO A 535 30.84 -19.03 -21.26
CA PRO A 535 31.57 -18.47 -22.40
C PRO A 535 30.72 -17.63 -23.36
N THR A 536 31.23 -16.46 -23.75
CA THR A 536 30.53 -15.54 -24.67
C THR A 536 30.50 -16.10 -26.09
N ASN A 537 29.29 -16.37 -26.61
CA ASN A 537 29.08 -16.90 -27.97
C ASN A 537 28.91 -15.78 -29.00
N VAL A 538 30.00 -15.36 -29.65
CA VAL A 538 30.00 -14.32 -30.69
C VAL A 538 29.06 -14.60 -31.87
N MET A 539 28.81 -15.87 -32.20
CA MET A 539 27.98 -16.28 -33.33
C MET A 539 26.48 -16.06 -33.09
N SER A 540 26.09 -15.69 -31.86
CA SER A 540 24.73 -15.20 -31.57
C SER A 540 24.48 -13.78 -32.09
N GLY A 541 25.54 -13.00 -32.37
CA GLY A 541 25.47 -11.57 -32.65
C GLY A 541 25.28 -10.68 -31.41
N ALA A 542 25.16 -11.23 -30.20
CA ALA A 542 24.96 -10.48 -28.96
C ALA A 542 25.78 -11.05 -27.79
N CYS A 543 26.51 -10.18 -27.08
CA CYS A 543 27.36 -10.54 -25.96
C CYS A 543 26.90 -9.79 -24.70
N ALA A 544 26.82 -10.45 -23.55
CA ALA A 544 26.41 -9.82 -22.28
C ALA A 544 27.16 -10.37 -21.04
N LEU A 545 27.14 -9.59 -19.95
CA LEU A 545 27.82 -9.83 -18.67
C LEU A 545 26.94 -9.33 -17.50
N PRO A 546 26.47 -10.21 -16.58
CA PRO A 546 25.61 -9.83 -15.46
C PRO A 546 26.37 -9.38 -14.20
N ILE A 547 25.75 -8.50 -13.41
CA ILE A 547 26.24 -7.93 -12.15
C ILE A 547 25.06 -7.81 -11.15
N PRO A 548 24.85 -8.79 -10.25
CA PRO A 548 23.79 -8.75 -9.23
C PRO A 548 24.19 -7.96 -7.97
N LEU A 549 23.20 -7.53 -7.18
CA LEU A 549 23.38 -6.78 -5.91
C LEU A 549 24.29 -5.54 -6.07
N PHE A 550 24.08 -4.79 -7.16
CA PHE A 550 24.96 -3.73 -7.62
C PHE A 550 25.24 -2.67 -6.55
N SER A 551 26.53 -2.35 -6.40
CA SER A 551 27.08 -1.57 -5.29
C SER A 551 28.24 -0.68 -5.75
N ARG A 552 28.73 0.18 -4.85
CA ARG A 552 29.91 1.04 -5.09
C ARG A 552 31.18 0.29 -5.51
N LYS A 553 31.26 -1.03 -5.28
CA LYS A 553 32.41 -1.89 -5.68
C LYS A 553 32.46 -2.15 -7.19
N ASP A 554 31.33 -1.97 -7.87
CA ASP A 554 31.14 -2.47 -9.24
C ASP A 554 31.56 -1.46 -10.32
N GLN A 555 31.75 -0.19 -9.94
CA GLN A 555 32.27 0.91 -10.79
C GLN A 555 33.59 0.56 -11.49
N GLY A 556 33.85 1.18 -12.64
CA GLY A 556 35.06 1.03 -13.44
C GLY A 556 34.81 1.14 -14.95
N VAL A 557 35.88 1.16 -15.73
CA VAL A 557 35.82 1.14 -17.20
C VAL A 557 35.75 -0.30 -17.70
N TYR A 558 34.78 -0.64 -18.55
CA TYR A 558 34.64 -1.97 -19.15
C TYR A 558 34.95 -1.90 -20.65
N LYS A 559 35.61 -2.93 -21.19
CA LYS A 559 36.02 -3.02 -22.61
C LYS A 559 35.54 -4.32 -23.25
N ALA A 560 35.17 -4.24 -24.52
CA ALA A 560 34.88 -5.38 -25.39
C ALA A 560 35.68 -5.24 -26.69
N VAL A 561 36.42 -6.29 -27.07
CA VAL A 561 37.37 -6.26 -28.19
C VAL A 561 36.99 -7.32 -29.23
N LEU A 562 36.86 -6.95 -30.51
CA LEU A 562 36.40 -7.82 -31.60
C LEU A 562 37.39 -7.80 -32.77
N GLY A 563 37.73 -8.95 -33.38
CA GLY A 563 38.52 -8.93 -34.63
C GLY A 563 38.70 -10.26 -35.36
N ASP A 564 39.04 -10.15 -36.65
CA ASP A 564 39.51 -11.24 -37.51
C ASP A 564 40.53 -10.74 -38.57
N ASP A 565 40.77 -11.54 -39.60
CA ASP A 565 41.68 -11.27 -40.74
C ASP A 565 41.30 -10.05 -41.59
N ARG A 566 40.04 -9.60 -41.56
CA ARG A 566 39.52 -8.48 -42.38
C ARG A 566 39.47 -7.16 -41.62
N GLY A 567 39.62 -7.18 -40.30
CA GLY A 567 39.60 -5.98 -39.48
C GLY A 567 39.45 -6.26 -37.99
N LYS A 568 39.69 -5.20 -37.21
CA LYS A 568 39.47 -5.16 -35.76
C LYS A 568 38.59 -3.96 -35.43
N ASP A 569 37.66 -4.14 -34.51
CA ASP A 569 36.81 -3.08 -33.94
C ASP A 569 36.88 -3.17 -32.40
N MET A 570 36.50 -2.10 -31.71
CA MET A 570 36.63 -2.02 -30.25
C MET A 570 35.50 -1.19 -29.63
N SER A 571 35.02 -1.64 -28.49
CA SER A 571 34.05 -0.92 -27.67
C SER A 571 34.54 -0.75 -26.24
N THR A 572 34.21 0.38 -25.65
CA THR A 572 34.54 0.74 -24.26
C THR A 572 33.35 1.46 -23.65
N PHE A 573 33.03 1.16 -22.40
CA PHE A 573 31.93 1.79 -21.66
C PHE A 573 32.31 1.94 -20.18
N ASP A 574 32.15 3.14 -19.63
CA ASP A 574 32.50 3.44 -18.25
C ASP A 574 31.24 3.49 -17.37
N ILE A 575 31.17 2.64 -16.34
CA ILE A 575 30.05 2.64 -15.38
C ILE A 575 30.38 3.37 -14.08
N SER A 576 31.39 4.25 -14.10
CA SER A 576 31.77 5.12 -12.99
C SER A 576 30.98 6.44 -12.98
N GLY A 577 31.00 7.15 -11.86
CA GLY A 577 30.48 8.52 -11.77
C GLY A 577 28.99 8.62 -12.11
N GLN A 578 28.63 9.44 -13.11
CA GLN A 578 27.22 9.65 -13.49
C GLN A 578 26.52 8.34 -13.87
N VAL A 579 27.20 7.42 -14.57
CA VAL A 579 26.59 6.15 -14.98
C VAL A 579 26.34 5.24 -13.78
N PHE A 580 27.22 5.26 -12.77
CA PHE A 580 26.96 4.60 -11.49
C PHE A 580 25.75 5.20 -10.79
N ASP A 581 25.69 6.53 -10.70
CA ASP A 581 24.58 7.24 -10.08
C ASP A 581 23.27 6.92 -10.81
N ASP A 582 23.25 6.88 -12.14
CA ASP A 582 22.09 6.52 -12.97
C ASP A 582 21.60 5.08 -12.71
N ILE A 583 22.51 4.13 -12.46
CA ILE A 583 22.17 2.75 -12.07
C ILE A 583 21.57 2.74 -10.65
N ILE A 584 22.21 3.38 -9.66
CA ILE A 584 21.69 3.45 -8.28
C ILE A 584 20.35 4.20 -8.24
N ASN A 585 20.18 5.23 -9.06
CA ASN A 585 18.92 5.94 -9.28
C ASN A 585 17.84 4.98 -9.83
N SER A 586 18.18 4.16 -10.82
CA SER A 586 17.26 3.15 -11.39
C SER A 586 16.78 2.15 -10.33
N LEU A 587 17.68 1.69 -9.46
CA LEU A 587 17.34 0.84 -8.30
C LEU A 587 16.46 1.59 -7.27
N ALA A 588 16.80 2.85 -6.97
CA ALA A 588 16.03 3.70 -6.07
C ALA A 588 14.61 4.00 -6.58
N HIS A 589 14.42 4.03 -7.91
CA HIS A 589 13.14 4.25 -8.56
C HIS A 589 12.20 3.05 -8.36
N ILE A 590 12.69 1.84 -8.66
CA ILE A 590 11.98 0.56 -8.48
C ILE A 590 11.56 0.40 -7.01
N ALA A 591 12.50 0.66 -6.09
CA ALA A 591 12.25 0.64 -4.67
C ALA A 591 11.22 1.68 -4.20
N GLY A 592 11.48 2.97 -4.44
CA GLY A 592 10.69 4.08 -3.92
C GLY A 592 9.23 4.07 -4.39
N ALA A 593 8.94 3.50 -5.56
CA ALA A 593 7.58 3.32 -6.03
C ALA A 593 6.70 2.46 -5.10
N SER A 594 7.30 1.45 -4.45
CA SER A 594 6.61 0.56 -3.50
C SER A 594 6.49 1.13 -2.08
N ALA A 595 7.02 2.33 -1.82
CA ALA A 595 7.01 3.01 -0.53
C ALA A 595 5.60 3.10 0.09
N SER A 596 5.41 2.52 1.26
CA SER A 596 4.17 2.62 2.02
C SER A 596 3.80 4.04 2.45
N ASP A 597 2.59 4.24 3.00
CA ASP A 597 2.36 5.34 3.95
C ASP A 597 3.49 5.37 5.00
N LEU A 598 3.82 6.55 5.52
CA LEU A 598 4.36 6.54 6.88
C LEU A 598 3.18 6.21 7.78
N VAL A 599 3.35 5.27 8.69
CA VAL A 599 2.28 4.66 9.50
C VAL A 599 2.44 5.02 10.99
N LEU A 600 1.86 4.43 12.04
CA LEU A 600 2.53 4.55 13.36
C LEU A 600 2.61 3.26 14.19
N GLN A 601 3.64 3.23 15.04
CA GLN A 601 4.12 2.22 15.99
C GLN A 601 4.30 3.03 17.37
N CYS A 602 4.42 2.51 18.61
CA CYS A 602 4.87 3.33 19.79
C CYS A 602 6.19 2.74 20.30
N THR A 603 7.23 3.44 20.77
CA THR A 603 8.34 2.80 21.55
C THR A 603 8.24 3.09 23.07
N PRO A 604 8.91 2.34 23.97
CA PRO A 604 9.20 2.74 25.35
C PRO A 604 10.40 3.69 25.42
N GLU A 605 11.30 3.57 24.45
CA GLU A 605 12.44 4.45 24.18
C GLU A 605 12.00 5.81 23.59
N GLY A 606 10.70 6.04 23.35
CA GLY A 606 10.18 7.10 22.51
C GLY A 606 9.48 6.59 21.25
N ILE A 607 9.94 7.06 20.08
CA ILE A 607 9.10 7.30 18.89
C ILE A 607 9.92 7.12 17.56
N ARG A 608 10.24 5.87 17.13
CA ARG A 608 10.54 5.41 15.71
C ARG A 608 9.54 5.83 14.60
N LEU A 609 9.88 5.80 13.33
CA LEU A 609 9.11 6.21 12.17
C LEU A 609 9.49 5.27 11.00
N GLN A 610 8.62 4.79 10.10
CA GLN A 610 8.89 3.67 9.17
C GLN A 610 8.17 3.83 7.82
N CYS A 611 8.76 3.26 6.78
CA CYS A 611 8.28 3.21 5.39
C CYS A 611 8.85 1.96 4.71
N TYR A 612 8.06 1.21 3.95
CA TYR A 612 8.43 -0.12 3.46
C TYR A 612 8.42 -0.22 1.93
N MET A 613 9.31 -1.04 1.35
CA MET A 613 9.63 -1.06 -0.09
C MET A 613 10.21 -2.42 -0.57
N SER A 614 10.48 -2.57 -1.88
CA SER A 614 10.90 -3.83 -2.53
C SER A 614 12.42 -4.08 -2.62
N TYR A 615 13.23 -3.02 -2.59
CA TYR A 615 14.69 -3.10 -2.52
C TYR A 615 15.21 -1.91 -1.72
N TYR A 616 16.34 -2.06 -1.03
CA TYR A 616 16.98 -0.97 -0.31
C TYR A 616 18.47 -1.23 -0.13
N THR A 617 19.27 -0.25 -0.55
CA THR A 617 20.68 -0.13 -0.21
C THR A 617 20.93 1.28 0.32
N GLU A 618 21.89 1.44 1.24
CA GLU A 618 22.20 2.73 1.88
C GLU A 618 22.72 3.78 0.88
N GLU A 619 23.12 3.35 -0.32
CA GLU A 619 23.52 4.21 -1.44
C GLU A 619 22.32 4.91 -2.11
N MET A 620 21.09 4.45 -1.86
CA MET A 620 19.86 5.11 -2.33
C MET A 620 19.58 6.39 -1.53
N LYS A 621 19.19 7.46 -2.22
CA LYS A 621 19.11 8.82 -1.66
C LYS A 621 17.86 8.99 -0.78
N THR A 622 17.92 8.45 0.44
CA THR A 622 16.89 8.61 1.46
C THR A 622 17.16 9.81 2.37
N VAL A 623 16.11 10.56 2.66
CA VAL A 623 16.13 11.76 3.51
C VAL A 623 14.94 11.72 4.45
N TRP A 624 15.14 12.17 5.69
CA TRP A 624 14.08 12.40 6.67
C TRP A 624 14.11 13.88 7.11
N LYS A 625 12.98 14.47 7.52
CA LYS A 625 12.84 15.91 7.87
C LYS A 625 12.01 16.15 9.12
N HIS A 626 12.17 17.28 9.80
CA HIS A 626 11.28 17.81 10.87
C HIS A 626 11.18 19.33 10.74
N LYS A 627 9.97 19.90 10.82
CA LYS A 627 9.64 21.29 10.48
C LYS A 627 10.43 21.73 9.23
N GLU A 628 10.26 20.94 8.16
CA GLU A 628 10.97 21.01 6.87
C GLU A 628 12.50 20.83 6.91
N THR A 629 13.12 20.83 8.10
CA THR A 629 14.56 20.74 8.33
C THR A 629 15.05 19.29 8.21
N LYS A 630 16.07 19.02 7.39
CA LYS A 630 16.64 17.66 7.25
C LYS A 630 17.19 17.14 8.58
N ILE A 631 16.87 15.88 8.87
CA ILE A 631 17.33 15.13 10.04
C ILE A 631 18.55 14.28 9.67
N ALA A 632 19.48 14.18 10.62
CA ALA A 632 20.60 13.24 10.59
C ALA A 632 20.46 12.21 11.72
N SER A 633 20.95 10.99 11.48
CA SER A 633 20.94 9.91 12.48
C SER A 633 21.70 10.33 13.74
N SER A 634 21.06 10.22 14.90
CA SER A 634 21.56 10.68 16.19
C SER A 634 20.91 9.91 17.35
N GLU A 635 21.39 10.08 18.58
CA GLU A 635 20.77 9.45 19.76
C GLU A 635 19.29 9.86 19.93
N LYS A 636 18.98 11.13 19.63
CA LYS A 636 17.64 11.71 19.70
C LYS A 636 16.78 11.40 18.48
N MET A 637 17.38 11.27 17.30
CA MET A 637 16.71 11.01 16.02
C MET A 637 17.49 9.93 15.24
N ARG A 638 17.37 8.64 15.58
CA ARG A 638 18.10 7.54 14.88
C ARG A 638 17.57 7.38 13.45
N ILE A 639 18.33 6.92 12.47
CA ILE A 639 17.87 6.56 11.11
C ILE A 639 18.49 5.22 10.71
N GLY A 640 17.75 4.37 10.00
CA GLY A 640 18.24 3.09 9.49
C GLY A 640 17.30 2.44 8.46
N GLY A 641 17.63 1.22 8.04
CA GLY A 641 16.84 0.47 7.07
C GLY A 641 17.24 -1.01 6.99
N THR A 642 16.59 -1.72 6.09
CA THR A 642 16.79 -3.12 5.68
C THR A 642 16.37 -3.24 4.22
N ALA A 643 16.70 -4.31 3.51
CA ALA A 643 16.37 -4.50 2.08
C ALA A 643 14.91 -4.19 1.68
N GLU A 644 13.96 -4.26 2.62
CA GLU A 644 12.53 -3.98 2.39
C GLU A 644 11.96 -2.79 3.22
N MET A 645 12.77 -1.98 3.90
CA MET A 645 12.30 -0.90 4.80
C MET A 645 13.32 0.22 5.01
N ALA A 646 12.83 1.47 5.14
CA ALA A 646 13.55 2.60 5.73
C ALA A 646 12.82 3.13 6.99
N TRP A 647 13.55 3.58 8.00
CA TRP A 647 12.99 4.08 9.27
C TRP A 647 13.85 5.15 9.98
N MET A 648 13.27 5.91 10.93
CA MET A 648 13.93 6.91 11.80
C MET A 648 13.44 6.78 13.27
N GLN A 649 14.03 7.36 14.34
CA GLN A 649 13.50 7.34 15.73
C GLN A 649 13.79 8.56 16.61
N ILE A 650 12.73 9.32 16.92
CA ILE A 650 12.60 10.32 18.00
C ILE A 650 12.68 9.59 19.36
N CYS A 651 13.85 9.45 19.96
CA CYS A 651 13.96 8.91 21.31
C CYS A 651 13.42 9.92 22.36
N ASP A 652 12.92 9.43 23.50
CA ASP A 652 12.48 10.21 24.68
C ASP A 652 11.78 11.56 24.33
N PRO A 653 10.56 11.51 23.77
CA PRO A 653 9.84 12.67 23.21
C PRO A 653 9.67 13.85 24.17
N SER A 654 9.74 15.06 23.63
CA SER A 654 9.49 16.33 24.32
C SER A 654 8.87 17.36 23.36
N ASP A 655 8.23 18.41 23.87
CA ASP A 655 7.39 19.32 23.07
C ASP A 655 8.06 20.02 21.89
N LYS A 656 9.39 20.14 21.91
CA LYS A 656 10.19 20.70 20.82
C LYS A 656 9.98 19.93 19.51
N GLU A 657 9.75 18.63 19.63
CA GLU A 657 9.58 17.68 18.54
C GLU A 657 8.19 17.73 17.86
N LYS A 658 7.21 18.51 18.35
CA LYS A 658 5.93 18.73 17.63
C LYS A 658 6.14 19.33 16.22
N GLY A 659 5.15 19.24 15.32
CA GLY A 659 5.17 19.76 13.94
C GLY A 659 5.61 18.76 12.85
N HIS A 660 5.72 19.23 11.61
CA HIS A 660 5.68 18.35 10.43
C HIS A 660 7.01 17.65 10.06
N TYR A 661 7.02 16.38 9.65
CA TYR A 661 8.22 15.56 9.39
C TYR A 661 8.12 14.55 8.20
N THR A 662 9.12 14.42 7.34
CA THR A 662 8.88 13.79 6.03
C THR A 662 9.92 12.72 5.65
N ILE A 663 9.53 11.54 5.13
CA ILE A 663 10.47 10.71 4.33
C ILE A 663 10.50 11.21 2.90
N GLU A 664 11.66 11.08 2.28
CA GLU A 664 11.93 11.33 0.88
C GLU A 664 12.87 10.23 0.37
N ILE A 665 12.37 9.30 -0.45
CA ILE A 665 13.19 8.26 -1.13
C ILE A 665 13.40 8.71 -2.58
N SER A 666 14.62 9.04 -2.98
CA SER A 666 14.89 9.68 -4.27
C SER A 666 15.77 8.86 -5.22
N ASP A 667 15.38 8.87 -6.49
CA ASP A 667 16.18 8.45 -7.65
C ASP A 667 16.93 9.63 -8.31
N GLY A 668 17.01 10.78 -7.63
CA GLY A 668 17.63 12.00 -8.17
C GLY A 668 16.76 12.80 -9.15
N VAL A 669 15.66 12.25 -9.67
CA VAL A 669 14.70 12.95 -10.53
C VAL A 669 13.33 13.06 -9.85
N LYS A 670 12.84 11.94 -9.31
CA LYS A 670 11.63 11.80 -8.52
C LYS A 670 12.00 11.52 -7.07
N THR A 671 11.11 11.91 -6.18
CA THR A 671 11.19 11.63 -4.75
C THR A 671 9.86 11.07 -4.28
N HIS A 672 9.88 9.90 -3.65
CA HIS A 672 8.72 9.26 -3.08
C HIS A 672 8.59 9.72 -1.63
N THR A 673 7.61 10.60 -1.43
CA THR A 673 7.45 11.39 -0.21
C THR A 673 6.28 10.87 0.62
N ARG A 674 6.42 10.85 1.95
CA ARG A 674 5.36 10.47 2.89
C ARG A 674 5.45 11.35 4.15
N THR A 675 4.31 11.87 4.60
CA THR A 675 4.17 13.05 5.49
C THR A 675 3.12 12.84 6.59
N PHE A 676 2.48 13.92 7.09
CA PHE A 676 1.24 14.16 7.87
C PHE A 676 1.27 15.52 8.66
N ASP A 677 1.09 15.60 10.00
CA ASP A 677 1.40 16.77 10.90
C ASP A 677 1.60 16.39 12.40
N LEU A 678 2.76 16.62 13.06
CA LEU A 678 2.89 16.41 14.53
C LEU A 678 2.36 17.57 15.41
N SER A 679 1.24 18.21 15.03
CA SER A 679 0.62 19.35 15.73
C SER A 679 -0.92 19.16 15.92
N GLY A 680 -1.59 20.01 16.72
CA GLY A 680 -3.05 20.04 16.88
C GLY A 680 -3.80 18.90 17.60
N GLN A 681 -3.70 17.59 17.21
CA GLN A 681 -3.95 16.42 18.11
C GLN A 681 -3.77 15.01 17.47
N ALA A 682 -2.67 14.32 17.02
CA ALA A 682 -1.16 14.26 16.81
C ALA A 682 -0.05 13.53 17.70
N TYR A 683 0.95 14.19 18.30
CA TYR A 683 1.79 13.79 19.48
C TYR A 683 0.85 13.57 20.71
N THR A 684 0.61 14.46 21.71
CA THR A 684 -0.37 14.28 22.84
C THR A 684 -0.69 12.86 23.21
N ASP A 685 -1.81 12.21 22.88
CA ASP A 685 -2.08 10.83 23.34
C ASP A 685 -0.84 9.91 23.21
N ALA A 686 0.09 10.25 22.28
CA ALA A 686 1.50 9.86 22.20
C ALA A 686 2.19 9.67 23.52
N TYR A 687 2.25 10.71 24.33
CA TYR A 687 3.12 10.76 25.47
C TYR A 687 2.75 9.69 26.40
N GLU A 688 1.55 9.73 26.96
CA GLU A 688 1.25 8.86 28.04
C GLU A 688 0.93 7.48 27.50
N GLU A 689 0.68 7.22 26.21
CA GLU A 689 0.86 5.85 25.73
C GLU A 689 2.36 5.50 25.83
N TYR A 690 3.26 6.27 25.21
CA TYR A 690 4.71 6.07 25.35
C TYR A 690 5.12 5.91 26.82
N LEU A 691 4.60 6.69 27.77
CA LEU A 691 4.83 6.59 29.21
C LEU A 691 4.10 5.39 29.82
N ARG A 692 2.89 5.03 29.38
CA ARG A 692 2.10 3.89 29.89
C ARG A 692 2.77 2.58 29.55
N LEU A 693 3.40 2.45 28.38
CA LEU A 693 4.20 1.26 28.05
C LEU A 693 5.72 1.47 28.04
N LYS A 694 6.21 2.66 28.41
CA LYS A 694 7.51 2.82 29.10
C LYS A 694 7.38 2.32 30.54
N ALA A 695 6.26 2.63 31.20
CA ALA A 695 5.89 2.04 32.48
C ALA A 695 5.58 0.54 32.35
N ALA A 696 4.89 0.09 31.30
CA ALA A 696 4.72 -1.35 31.08
C ALA A 696 6.00 -2.05 30.61
N ALA A 697 6.90 -1.42 29.85
CA ALA A 697 8.21 -2.00 29.56
C ALA A 697 9.10 -2.07 30.79
N PHE A 698 9.05 -1.04 31.63
CA PHE A 698 9.63 -1.09 32.96
C PHE A 698 9.00 -2.20 33.80
N ALA A 699 7.68 -2.40 33.74
CA ALA A 699 6.98 -3.47 34.43
C ALA A 699 7.38 -4.86 33.92
N GLU A 700 7.30 -5.13 32.62
CA GLU A 700 7.58 -6.42 31.96
C GLU A 700 9.04 -6.83 32.10
N LYS A 701 9.98 -5.93 31.81
CA LYS A 701 11.42 -6.16 32.01
C LYS A 701 11.70 -6.63 33.44
N ASN A 702 10.91 -6.13 34.38
CA ASN A 702 11.03 -6.35 35.81
C ASN A 702 9.95 -7.30 36.40
N ARG A 703 9.06 -7.93 35.61
CA ARG A 703 8.01 -8.83 36.15
C ARG A 703 8.58 -10.17 36.60
N GLY A 704 7.81 -10.87 37.42
CA GLY A 704 8.08 -12.29 37.70
C GLY A 704 8.03 -13.12 36.42
N ARG A 705 9.10 -13.86 36.11
CA ARG A 705 9.18 -14.79 34.97
C ARG A 705 10.14 -15.95 35.21
N VAL A 706 9.97 -17.03 34.44
CA VAL A 706 10.89 -18.17 34.39
C VAL A 706 11.86 -17.97 33.23
N ILE A 707 13.17 -18.01 33.48
CA ILE A 707 14.19 -17.81 32.44
C ILE A 707 14.59 -19.13 31.77
N GLY A 708 14.42 -20.28 32.43
CA GLY A 708 14.65 -21.59 31.82
C GLY A 708 15.02 -22.68 32.82
N GLY A 709 15.37 -23.86 32.30
CA GLY A 709 15.71 -25.07 33.07
C GLY A 709 14.61 -26.14 33.10
N LEU A 710 13.38 -25.77 32.73
CA LEU A 710 12.22 -26.66 32.66
C LEU A 710 12.07 -27.22 31.23
N PRO A 711 11.91 -28.54 31.05
CA PRO A 711 11.53 -29.14 29.77
C PRO A 711 10.00 -29.20 29.61
N ASP A 712 9.50 -29.04 28.39
CA ASP A 712 8.05 -29.09 28.09
C ASP A 712 7.40 -30.43 28.46
N VAL A 713 8.15 -31.53 28.25
CA VAL A 713 7.72 -32.90 28.54
C VAL A 713 8.85 -33.65 29.24
N VAL A 714 8.55 -34.30 30.38
CA VAL A 714 9.45 -35.28 31.00
C VAL A 714 8.87 -36.68 30.85
N THR A 715 9.50 -37.48 29.99
CA THR A 715 9.35 -38.93 30.03
C THR A 715 10.34 -39.51 31.02
N ILE A 716 9.85 -40.25 32.02
CA ILE A 716 10.66 -40.86 33.08
C ILE A 716 10.17 -42.27 33.37
N MET A 717 11.06 -43.16 33.83
CA MET A 717 10.67 -44.51 34.24
C MET A 717 10.26 -44.51 35.72
N GLU A 718 9.30 -45.38 36.07
CA GLU A 718 8.81 -45.58 37.43
C GLU A 718 9.96 -45.77 38.46
N HIS A 719 9.73 -45.29 39.69
CA HIS A 719 10.64 -45.33 40.84
C HIS A 719 11.94 -44.49 40.76
N LYS A 720 12.21 -43.77 39.67
CA LYS A 720 13.27 -42.74 39.64
C LYS A 720 12.84 -41.46 40.38
N SER A 721 13.78 -40.60 40.78
CA SER A 721 13.42 -39.25 41.25
C SER A 721 13.31 -38.28 40.07
N LEU A 722 12.23 -37.49 40.05
CA LEU A 722 12.05 -36.36 39.15
C LEU A 722 12.60 -35.09 39.82
N SER A 723 13.27 -34.23 39.05
CA SER A 723 13.66 -32.89 39.50
C SER A 723 13.32 -31.89 38.40
N LEU A 724 12.37 -30.99 38.69
CA LEU A 724 11.99 -29.88 37.83
C LEU A 724 12.63 -28.62 38.44
N THR A 725 13.72 -28.13 37.85
CA THR A 725 14.52 -27.03 38.41
C THR A 725 14.60 -25.89 37.41
N CYS A 726 14.33 -24.65 37.85
CA CYS A 726 14.30 -23.48 37.00
C CYS A 726 15.06 -22.28 37.56
N THR A 727 15.62 -21.48 36.65
CA THR A 727 16.02 -20.10 36.93
C THR A 727 14.80 -19.19 36.80
N VAL A 728 14.60 -18.27 37.74
CA VAL A 728 13.53 -17.26 37.73
C VAL A 728 14.10 -15.85 37.89
N TRP A 729 13.29 -14.84 37.58
CA TRP A 729 13.69 -13.42 37.66
C TRP A 729 12.50 -12.50 37.94
N GLY A 730 12.77 -11.34 38.55
CA GLY A 730 11.85 -10.21 38.70
C GLY A 730 12.44 -9.15 39.63
N GLU A 731 12.06 -7.88 39.45
CA GLU A 731 12.57 -6.74 40.24
C GLU A 731 11.42 -5.78 40.65
N PRO A 732 11.02 -5.72 41.94
CA PRO A 732 11.51 -6.49 43.08
C PRO A 732 11.33 -8.00 42.92
N THR A 733 12.10 -8.75 43.70
CA THR A 733 12.10 -10.22 43.75
C THR A 733 10.68 -10.81 43.75
N PRO A 734 10.37 -11.79 42.88
CA PRO A 734 9.05 -12.39 42.80
C PRO A 734 8.78 -13.45 43.88
N GLU A 735 7.50 -13.67 44.16
CA GLU A 735 6.96 -14.86 44.83
C GLU A 735 6.90 -16.04 43.85
N VAL A 736 7.01 -17.27 44.36
CA VAL A 736 7.01 -18.51 43.56
C VAL A 736 6.15 -19.60 44.20
N THR A 737 5.29 -20.25 43.41
CA THR A 737 4.39 -21.33 43.83
C THR A 737 4.35 -22.44 42.78
N TRP A 738 4.28 -23.71 43.18
CA TRP A 738 4.21 -24.87 42.28
C TRP A 738 2.86 -25.60 42.37
N PHE A 739 2.45 -26.27 41.30
CA PHE A 739 1.17 -26.98 41.18
C PHE A 739 1.32 -28.33 40.45
N LYS A 740 0.40 -29.27 40.70
CA LYS A 740 0.19 -30.55 39.98
C LYS A 740 -1.30 -30.66 39.67
N ASN A 741 -1.66 -30.77 38.39
CA ASN A 741 -3.04 -30.81 37.91
C ASN A 741 -3.91 -29.70 38.56
N GLU A 742 -3.45 -28.45 38.46
CA GLU A 742 -4.04 -27.22 39.01
C GLU A 742 -4.07 -27.10 40.56
N GLN A 743 -3.69 -28.13 41.33
CA GLN A 743 -3.62 -28.06 42.80
C GLN A 743 -2.20 -27.69 43.30
N GLU A 744 -2.10 -26.85 44.32
CA GLU A 744 -0.81 -26.36 44.85
C GLU A 744 0.00 -27.47 45.53
N VAL A 745 1.29 -27.57 45.19
CA VAL A 745 2.21 -28.60 45.68
C VAL A 745 3.03 -28.07 46.83
N ALA A 746 2.62 -28.41 48.06
CA ALA A 746 3.41 -28.17 49.26
C ALA A 746 4.58 -29.18 49.40
N SER A 747 5.63 -28.76 50.13
CA SER A 747 6.73 -29.66 50.52
C SER A 747 6.28 -30.64 51.62
N ASN A 748 6.56 -31.93 51.42
CA ASN A 748 6.31 -33.04 52.32
C ASN A 748 7.45 -34.08 52.20
N GLU A 749 7.23 -35.34 52.60
CA GLU A 749 8.25 -36.41 52.51
C GLU A 749 8.53 -36.89 51.07
N HIS A 750 7.55 -36.81 50.19
CA HIS A 750 7.61 -37.30 48.81
C HIS A 750 7.96 -36.18 47.80
N THR A 751 7.33 -35.01 47.93
CA THR A 751 7.57 -33.82 47.11
C THR A 751 8.30 -32.73 47.89
N ARG A 752 9.33 -32.10 47.31
CA ARG A 752 10.02 -30.95 47.91
C ARG A 752 10.09 -29.79 46.92
N VAL A 753 9.46 -28.68 47.28
CA VAL A 753 9.62 -27.37 46.64
C VAL A 753 10.69 -26.56 47.39
N THR A 754 11.55 -25.88 46.63
CA THR A 754 12.48 -24.85 47.14
C THR A 754 12.45 -23.60 46.26
N PHE A 755 12.81 -22.45 46.83
CA PHE A 755 13.04 -21.21 46.10
C PHE A 755 14.14 -20.40 46.81
N ASP A 756 15.24 -20.16 46.11
CA ASP A 756 16.44 -19.48 46.61
C ASP A 756 16.56 -18.06 46.03
N GLY A 757 16.51 -17.07 46.94
CA GLY A 757 17.03 -15.72 46.73
C GLY A 757 16.51 -14.93 45.53
N GLY A 758 15.37 -15.30 44.94
CA GLY A 758 14.87 -14.66 43.71
C GLY A 758 15.40 -15.23 42.40
N LYS A 759 16.22 -16.31 42.44
CA LYS A 759 16.97 -16.79 41.28
C LYS A 759 16.70 -18.23 40.87
N PHE A 760 16.53 -19.16 41.82
CA PHE A 760 16.35 -20.58 41.48
C PHE A 760 15.19 -21.18 42.26
N SER A 761 14.30 -21.92 41.58
CA SER A 761 13.29 -22.74 42.24
C SER A 761 13.38 -24.18 41.74
N SER A 762 13.01 -25.15 42.57
CA SER A 762 12.90 -26.54 42.14
C SER A 762 11.75 -27.26 42.84
N LEU A 763 11.12 -28.17 42.11
CA LEU A 763 10.23 -29.20 42.61
C LEU A 763 10.88 -30.57 42.37
N VAL A 764 11.22 -31.27 43.44
CA VAL A 764 11.77 -32.64 43.41
C VAL A 764 10.71 -33.62 43.90
N ILE A 765 10.52 -34.72 43.17
CA ILE A 765 9.57 -35.81 43.53
C ILE A 765 10.35 -37.11 43.59
N ASN A 766 10.35 -37.76 44.76
CA ASN A 766 11.22 -38.90 45.02
C ASN A 766 10.51 -40.24 44.80
N LYS A 767 11.06 -41.05 43.88
CA LYS A 767 10.49 -42.33 43.41
C LYS A 767 9.11 -42.17 42.78
N VAL A 768 9.04 -41.51 41.62
CA VAL A 768 7.79 -41.25 40.90
C VAL A 768 7.01 -42.52 40.58
N THR A 769 5.70 -42.41 40.66
CA THR A 769 4.72 -43.46 40.35
C THR A 769 3.95 -43.11 39.06
N PRO A 770 3.13 -44.01 38.49
CA PRO A 770 2.29 -43.67 37.33
C PRO A 770 1.31 -42.53 37.64
N GLU A 771 0.91 -42.38 38.90
CA GLU A 771 0.06 -41.29 39.41
C GLU A 771 0.79 -39.94 39.49
N ASP A 772 2.11 -39.92 39.28
CA ASP A 772 2.93 -38.73 39.05
C ASP A 772 3.08 -38.39 37.56
N SER A 773 2.36 -39.09 36.68
CA SER A 773 2.05 -38.57 35.36
C SER A 773 0.99 -37.47 35.49
N GLY A 774 1.18 -36.36 34.77
CA GLY A 774 0.28 -35.21 34.85
C GLY A 774 0.92 -33.91 34.43
N LYS A 775 0.15 -32.83 34.55
CA LYS A 775 0.59 -31.46 34.26
C LYS A 775 1.09 -30.82 35.54
N TYR A 776 2.40 -30.59 35.62
CA TYR A 776 3.00 -29.80 36.67
C TYR A 776 3.18 -28.37 36.20
N SER A 777 3.11 -27.40 37.09
CA SER A 777 3.37 -26.02 36.73
C SER A 777 3.96 -25.18 37.85
N ILE A 778 4.55 -24.06 37.47
CA ILE A 778 5.12 -23.05 38.37
C ILE A 778 4.50 -21.69 38.04
N ASN A 779 4.13 -20.93 39.07
CA ASN A 779 3.67 -19.55 39.00
C ASN A 779 4.72 -18.65 39.66
N VAL A 780 5.19 -17.62 38.96
CA VAL A 780 6.24 -16.69 39.42
C VAL A 780 5.70 -15.26 39.27
N ARG A 781 5.55 -14.48 40.35
CA ARG A 781 4.86 -13.17 40.29
C ARG A 781 5.47 -12.08 41.19
N ASN A 782 5.38 -10.83 40.77
CA ASN A 782 5.62 -9.66 41.63
C ASN A 782 4.59 -8.55 41.34
N LYS A 783 4.78 -7.36 41.93
CA LYS A 783 3.89 -6.20 41.77
C LYS A 783 3.72 -5.68 40.33
N TYR A 784 4.59 -6.08 39.40
CA TYR A 784 4.54 -5.70 37.98
C TYR A 784 3.91 -6.77 37.09
N GLY A 785 3.72 -7.99 37.59
CA GLY A 785 3.13 -9.11 36.85
C GLY A 785 3.80 -10.43 37.20
N GLY A 786 3.35 -11.49 36.53
CA GLY A 786 3.88 -12.83 36.72
C GLY A 786 3.80 -13.71 35.47
N GLU A 787 4.19 -14.96 35.62
CA GLU A 787 4.24 -15.98 34.57
C GLU A 787 3.86 -17.35 35.12
N PHE A 788 3.24 -18.17 34.28
CA PHE A 788 2.87 -19.54 34.60
C PHE A 788 3.41 -20.47 33.50
N VAL A 789 4.23 -21.45 33.88
CA VAL A 789 4.83 -22.44 32.96
C VAL A 789 4.33 -23.82 33.33
N GLU A 790 3.86 -24.59 32.34
CA GLU A 790 3.34 -25.96 32.50
C GLU A 790 4.28 -26.98 31.84
N ILE A 791 4.38 -28.18 32.45
CA ILE A 791 5.24 -29.30 32.08
C ILE A 791 4.39 -30.56 32.10
N THR A 792 4.41 -31.36 31.03
CA THR A 792 3.77 -32.68 31.05
C THR A 792 4.76 -33.76 31.50
N VAL A 793 4.53 -34.34 32.68
CA VAL A 793 5.27 -35.52 33.14
C VAL A 793 4.52 -36.77 32.69
N SER A 794 5.24 -37.76 32.18
CA SER A 794 4.71 -39.08 31.82
C SER A 794 5.63 -40.16 32.36
N VAL A 795 5.11 -40.95 33.30
CA VAL A 795 5.84 -41.99 34.03
C VAL A 795 5.51 -43.36 33.44
N TYR A 796 6.47 -43.96 32.74
CA TYR A 796 6.29 -45.25 32.05
C TYR A 796 6.77 -46.42 32.90
N LYS A 797 6.13 -47.59 32.72
CA LYS A 797 6.49 -48.81 33.43
C LYS A 797 7.64 -49.54 32.75
N HIS A 798 8.39 -50.30 33.53
CA HIS A 798 9.58 -50.98 33.03
C HIS A 798 9.21 -52.10 32.04
N GLY A 799 9.45 -51.86 30.74
CA GLY A 799 9.16 -52.78 29.64
C GLY A 799 8.27 -52.18 28.54
N GLU A 800 7.60 -51.06 28.78
CA GLU A 800 6.86 -50.35 27.73
C GLU A 800 7.81 -49.63 26.76
N GLN A 801 7.49 -49.65 25.46
CA GLN A 801 8.22 -48.86 24.47
C GLN A 801 7.85 -47.39 24.58
N ILE A 802 8.83 -46.55 24.94
CA ILE A 802 8.72 -45.10 24.78
C ILE A 802 8.61 -44.82 23.27
N PRO A 803 7.58 -44.10 22.80
CA PRO A 803 7.44 -43.76 21.38
C PRO A 803 8.64 -42.92 20.89
N GLU A 804 9.26 -43.31 19.78
CA GLU A 804 10.36 -42.53 19.21
C GLU A 804 9.89 -41.12 18.83
N PRO A 805 10.61 -40.05 19.23
CA PRO A 805 10.24 -38.69 18.90
C PRO A 805 10.42 -38.46 17.41
N LYS A 806 9.31 -38.28 16.68
CA LYS A 806 9.35 -37.80 15.30
C LYS A 806 10.02 -36.43 15.29
N LEU A 807 11.27 -36.37 14.82
CA LEU A 807 12.07 -35.14 14.69
C LEU A 807 11.57 -34.28 13.51
N GLY A 808 10.29 -33.91 13.58
CA GLY A 808 9.60 -33.06 12.62
C GLY A 808 10.08 -31.62 12.74
N GLN A 809 10.34 -31.02 11.58
CA GLN A 809 10.76 -29.65 11.35
C GLN A 809 10.17 -28.62 12.34
N PRO A 810 10.96 -27.62 12.79
CA PRO A 810 10.51 -26.65 13.77
C PRO A 810 9.33 -25.82 13.24
N LYS A 811 8.15 -26.07 13.81
CA LYS A 811 7.05 -25.11 13.75
C LYS A 811 7.40 -23.92 14.64
N MET A 812 8.11 -22.93 14.08
CA MET A 812 8.04 -21.60 14.66
C MET A 812 6.60 -21.11 14.60
N ALA A 813 6.15 -20.47 15.69
CA ALA A 813 4.77 -20.06 15.81
C ALA A 813 4.42 -18.97 14.80
N THR A 814 3.17 -18.94 14.40
CA THR A 814 2.51 -17.76 13.84
C THR A 814 1.86 -17.03 15.02
N PRO A 815 2.39 -15.89 15.51
CA PRO A 815 1.65 -15.09 16.50
C PRO A 815 0.23 -14.72 16.02
N THR A 816 -0.67 -14.32 16.92
CA THR A 816 -2.05 -13.95 16.49
C THR A 816 -2.75 -12.89 17.33
N VAL A 817 -3.62 -12.08 16.67
CA VAL A 817 -4.99 -11.60 17.03
C VAL A 817 -5.46 -10.48 16.01
N THR A 818 -6.04 -9.30 16.37
CA THR A 818 -6.68 -8.21 15.54
C THR A 818 -6.27 -6.76 15.96
N SER A 819 -6.48 -5.67 15.16
CA SER A 819 -6.10 -4.25 15.51
C SER A 819 -6.48 -3.08 14.53
N THR A 820 -7.64 -3.01 13.88
CA THR A 820 -8.81 -2.19 14.30
C THR A 820 -8.58 -0.64 14.45
N ALA A 821 -9.28 0.43 13.92
CA ALA A 821 -10.63 0.73 13.34
C ALA A 821 -10.83 0.83 11.79
N ALA A 822 -11.71 1.61 11.06
CA ALA A 822 -12.92 2.53 11.14
C ALA A 822 -13.04 4.00 11.75
N THR A 823 -13.17 5.09 10.92
CA THR A 823 -13.77 6.48 11.12
C THR A 823 -13.67 7.37 9.83
N PRO A 824 -14.16 8.65 9.73
CA PRO A 824 -15.45 9.29 10.08
C PRO A 824 -16.05 10.21 8.95
N VAL A 825 -17.21 10.87 9.18
CA VAL A 825 -17.91 11.77 8.22
C VAL A 825 -18.45 13.06 8.87
N PRO A 826 -18.26 14.27 8.28
CA PRO A 826 -18.93 15.53 8.65
C PRO A 826 -20.08 15.98 7.68
N PRO A 827 -20.88 17.02 7.99
CA PRO A 827 -22.33 16.98 7.67
C PRO A 827 -22.91 18.09 6.76
N LYS A 828 -24.14 17.84 6.28
CA LYS A 828 -25.23 18.82 6.04
C LYS A 828 -26.59 18.11 5.98
N SER A 829 -27.69 18.85 6.20
CA SER A 829 -29.07 18.37 6.42
C SER A 829 -30.10 19.47 6.05
N PRO A 830 -31.44 19.23 6.09
CA PRO A 830 -32.20 17.98 6.20
C PRO A 830 -33.10 17.71 4.96
N ALA A 831 -33.91 16.64 4.99
CA ALA A 831 -34.92 16.32 3.97
C ALA A 831 -36.35 16.27 4.56
N PRO A 832 -37.39 16.45 3.73
CA PRO A 832 -38.64 15.69 3.89
C PRO A 832 -39.32 15.33 2.53
N PRO A 833 -40.35 14.45 2.49
CA PRO A 833 -40.35 13.08 2.99
C PRO A 833 -40.86 12.05 1.95
N SER A 834 -40.77 10.76 2.29
CA SER A 834 -41.07 9.58 1.44
C SER A 834 -42.50 9.43 0.89
N LYS A 835 -42.65 8.74 -0.27
CA LYS A 835 -43.39 7.44 -0.38
C LYS A 835 -43.33 6.75 -1.77
N THR A 836 -42.77 5.53 -1.78
CA THR A 836 -43.23 4.25 -2.41
C THR A 836 -44.38 4.20 -3.45
N PRO A 837 -44.47 3.14 -4.31
CA PRO A 837 -43.41 2.24 -4.82
C PRO A 837 -43.56 1.88 -6.34
N THR A 838 -42.66 1.03 -6.87
CA THR A 838 -42.74 0.37 -8.19
C THR A 838 -43.88 -0.67 -8.28
N PRO A 839 -44.32 -1.03 -9.51
CA PRO A 839 -44.11 -2.43 -9.91
C PRO A 839 -43.63 -2.63 -11.37
N VAL A 840 -43.06 -3.81 -11.64
CA VAL A 840 -42.54 -4.31 -12.92
C VAL A 840 -43.48 -5.40 -13.47
N PRO A 841 -43.70 -5.52 -14.79
CA PRO A 841 -43.35 -6.80 -15.45
C PRO A 841 -42.92 -6.74 -16.94
N SER A 842 -42.42 -7.89 -17.42
CA SER A 842 -42.38 -8.40 -18.81
C SER A 842 -41.37 -7.87 -19.85
N LYS A 843 -40.33 -8.70 -20.08
CA LYS A 843 -39.70 -9.04 -21.38
C LYS A 843 -40.76 -9.58 -22.40
N PRO A 844 -40.48 -9.77 -23.73
CA PRO A 844 -39.21 -10.27 -24.28
C PRO A 844 -38.77 -9.79 -25.70
N GLN A 845 -37.72 -10.46 -26.22
CA GLN A 845 -37.32 -10.66 -27.64
C GLN A 845 -36.49 -9.60 -28.41
N THR A 846 -35.39 -10.11 -28.98
CA THR A 846 -34.53 -9.63 -30.07
C THR A 846 -35.10 -10.06 -31.45
N PRO A 847 -34.54 -9.69 -32.64
CA PRO A 847 -33.23 -9.06 -32.92
C PRO A 847 -33.26 -7.81 -33.86
N ALA A 848 -32.06 -7.38 -34.28
CA ALA A 848 -31.71 -6.30 -35.23
C ALA A 848 -31.92 -6.73 -36.72
N PRO A 849 -31.49 -6.00 -37.79
CA PRO A 849 -30.73 -4.71 -37.85
C PRO A 849 -31.19 -3.70 -38.95
N SER A 850 -30.53 -2.53 -39.05
CA SER A 850 -29.71 -2.12 -40.24
C SER A 850 -29.49 -0.60 -40.44
N VAL A 851 -28.20 -0.20 -40.50
CA VAL A 851 -27.56 0.76 -41.43
C VAL A 851 -28.29 2.07 -41.85
N LYS A 852 -27.73 3.23 -41.46
CA LYS A 852 -27.31 4.33 -42.39
C LYS A 852 -26.65 5.54 -41.70
N SER A 853 -25.48 5.93 -42.20
CA SER A 853 -25.03 7.34 -42.28
C SER A 853 -25.30 7.84 -43.72
N PRO A 854 -25.35 9.16 -44.04
CA PRO A 854 -24.17 10.04 -44.00
C PRO A 854 -24.41 11.54 -43.63
N THR A 855 -23.31 12.29 -43.61
CA THR A 855 -23.08 13.77 -43.59
C THR A 855 -23.50 14.47 -44.92
N PRO A 856 -23.30 15.80 -45.22
CA PRO A 856 -22.61 16.91 -44.49
C PRO A 856 -23.19 18.39 -44.55
N ALA A 857 -22.59 19.29 -43.74
CA ALA A 857 -22.08 20.67 -44.00
C ALA A 857 -22.90 21.94 -44.42
N SER A 858 -22.50 23.09 -43.82
CA SER A 858 -22.61 24.50 -44.28
C SER A 858 -21.80 25.44 -43.33
N SER A 859 -21.30 26.66 -43.61
CA SER A 859 -20.77 27.31 -44.84
C SER A 859 -20.17 28.75 -44.59
N ALA A 860 -18.83 28.92 -44.66
CA ALA A 860 -18.06 30.21 -44.81
C ALA A 860 -18.13 31.27 -43.67
N ALA A 861 -17.21 32.25 -43.51
CA ALA A 861 -16.04 32.76 -44.28
C ALA A 861 -14.79 32.98 -43.33
N ALA A 862 -13.78 33.89 -43.43
CA ALA A 862 -13.41 35.04 -44.29
C ALA A 862 -11.87 35.36 -44.24
N THR A 863 -11.40 36.47 -44.85
CA THR A 863 -9.97 36.91 -45.03
C THR A 863 -9.89 38.46 -45.20
N PRO A 864 -8.76 39.22 -44.99
CA PRO A 864 -7.48 39.15 -45.78
C PRO A 864 -6.14 39.50 -45.05
N VAL A 865 -4.98 39.24 -45.70
CA VAL A 865 -3.61 39.35 -45.09
C VAL A 865 -2.50 39.88 -46.04
N PRO A 866 -1.71 40.90 -45.63
CA PRO A 866 -0.38 41.29 -46.19
C PRO A 866 0.73 41.35 -45.10
N LYS A 867 2.06 41.51 -45.32
CA LYS A 867 3.03 41.34 -46.43
C LYS A 867 4.48 41.31 -45.84
N SER A 868 5.53 41.10 -46.66
CA SER A 868 6.97 41.00 -46.28
C SER A 868 7.88 42.00 -47.06
N PRO A 869 9.19 42.17 -46.73
CA PRO A 869 10.28 41.39 -47.37
C PRO A 869 11.59 41.17 -46.54
N THR A 870 12.67 40.63 -47.17
CA THR A 870 14.06 40.39 -46.66
C THR A 870 15.10 41.06 -47.60
N PRO A 871 16.41 41.29 -47.26
CA PRO A 871 17.48 40.30 -47.61
C PRO A 871 18.91 40.34 -46.91
N THR A 872 19.65 39.23 -47.01
CA THR A 872 21.14 39.02 -47.17
C THR A 872 22.29 39.68 -46.35
N ARG A 873 22.97 38.85 -45.53
CA ARG A 873 24.45 38.56 -45.37
C ARG A 873 25.56 39.56 -45.84
N LYS A 874 26.46 39.96 -44.92
CA LYS A 874 27.96 39.83 -45.01
C LYS A 874 28.70 40.20 -43.68
N SER A 875 29.98 39.83 -43.57
CA SER A 875 30.87 39.96 -42.39
C SER A 875 32.07 40.89 -42.64
N PRO A 876 32.72 41.43 -41.59
CA PRO A 876 34.11 41.02 -41.30
C PRO A 876 34.51 41.01 -39.79
N THR A 877 35.72 40.52 -39.49
CA THR A 877 36.44 40.61 -38.19
C THR A 877 37.64 41.57 -38.35
N PRO A 878 38.26 42.12 -37.27
CA PRO A 878 39.52 41.49 -36.80
C PRO A 878 39.94 41.68 -35.30
N THR A 879 40.89 40.82 -34.88
CA THR A 879 41.98 41.02 -33.88
C THR A 879 41.73 41.08 -32.34
N GLN A 880 42.70 40.51 -31.61
CA GLN A 880 42.90 40.51 -30.14
C GLN A 880 43.94 41.59 -29.70
N PRO A 881 44.28 41.68 -28.41
CA PRO A 881 45.55 41.04 -27.96
C PRO A 881 45.45 40.19 -26.66
N ARG A 882 46.60 39.65 -26.21
CA ARG A 882 46.72 38.61 -25.15
C ARG A 882 47.04 39.14 -23.73
N SER A 883 46.57 38.40 -22.71
CA SER A 883 47.21 37.99 -21.43
C SER A 883 48.17 38.89 -20.63
N VAL A 884 48.07 38.91 -19.28
CA VAL A 884 49.12 38.40 -18.33
C VAL A 884 48.78 38.62 -16.82
N LYS A 885 48.84 37.52 -16.03
CA LYS A 885 49.18 37.31 -14.59
C LYS A 885 48.56 38.12 -13.41
N SER A 886 48.52 37.42 -12.27
CA SER A 886 48.17 37.81 -10.88
C SER A 886 49.28 38.55 -10.11
N PRO A 887 48.97 39.15 -8.94
CA PRO A 887 49.50 38.61 -7.67
C PRO A 887 48.56 38.70 -6.42
N THR A 888 49.06 38.22 -5.28
CA THR A 888 48.48 38.22 -3.89
C THR A 888 49.63 38.37 -2.88
N PRO A 889 49.43 38.58 -1.55
CA PRO A 889 48.32 39.19 -0.76
C PRO A 889 48.84 40.45 0.02
N PRO A 890 48.23 40.96 1.13
CA PRO A 890 48.39 40.38 2.48
C PRO A 890 47.20 40.61 3.48
N ARG A 891 47.37 40.14 4.74
CA ARG A 891 46.46 40.31 5.91
C ARG A 891 46.73 41.63 6.66
N PHE A 892 45.79 42.09 7.50
CA PHE A 892 46.08 42.30 8.95
C PHE A 892 44.84 42.26 9.87
N MET A 893 45.09 41.75 11.09
CA MET A 893 44.22 41.39 12.23
C MET A 893 43.41 42.59 12.82
N LYS A 894 42.32 42.38 13.59
CA LYS A 894 42.31 41.84 14.97
C LYS A 894 41.01 41.12 15.38
N SER A 895 41.17 40.06 16.19
CA SER A 895 40.17 39.52 17.13
C SER A 895 40.31 40.20 18.52
N PRO A 896 39.35 40.02 19.44
CA PRO A 896 39.51 38.93 20.41
C PRO A 896 38.21 38.20 20.85
N THR A 897 38.29 36.87 20.90
CA THR A 897 37.57 35.95 21.82
C THR A 897 38.27 35.95 23.21
N PRO A 898 37.96 35.13 24.25
CA PRO A 898 36.96 34.04 24.45
C PRO A 898 36.12 34.31 25.75
N PRO A 899 35.63 33.36 26.60
CA PRO A 899 35.54 31.89 26.49
C PRO A 899 34.26 31.18 26.97
N ARG A 900 34.01 30.01 26.36
CA ARG A 900 33.52 28.73 26.96
C ARG A 900 32.12 28.70 27.62
N LYS A 901 31.46 27.53 27.67
CA LYS A 901 31.92 26.17 27.31
C LYS A 901 30.83 25.39 26.59
#